data_AF-A0A939UW07-F1
#
_entry.id   AF-A0A939UW07-F1
#
_cell.length_a   1.000
_cell.length_b   1.000
_cell.length_c   1.000
_cell.angle_alpha   90.00
_cell.angle_beta   90.00
_cell.angle_gamma   90.00
#
_symmetry.space_group_name_H-M   'P 1'
#
loop_
_entity.id
_entity.type
_entity.pdbx_description
1 polymer ?
#
loop_
_entity_poly.entity_id
_entity_poly.type
_entity_poly.pdbx_seq_one_letter_code
_entity_poly.pdbx_strand_id
1 'polypeptide(L)'
;MRQYRSYIIAVIFCMMPLMAFAQDLLVYYVVGNVTYAPNGSSVPLVMNTRIKPSVVITIPADCRVELLDVSSSKRYILVAPGKGAVSALSKNSSNSVMDVTQEYLQYVLKQMANEELTSLKQHSRDSEQVAELLQSIEDREMEGSSFADIFNDFRNDIHKEFEEFRRKNNEEYAEFVRKIWKEFKSAPALPKPKDDFIKPVVYQDPEGQPTTDRWKILDKVQNFAKKVFKLSKDDVEKAKGKNRPKPATPEKKKEANKPTISIGSAPKDELGEQPIQEVAIPESQEKFSSMPFTFFGTELSVRIDESRRLYLGKVTPDNVADLIIKQLSTKFYDNTIIDCLALRDKYQLCDWAYLLMLRALSDTFCGKGTKEAALLTGYIYCQSGYKVRFGTDVKKEQLYLLVGSRHFIYGKMPWMIDGDYYYPVEENTPSLLSICEAAYPQEQKLSLFIPTAPSFTKVWGEEREIASKRYPDIKVHVKTNQNLMKFYDTYPSSRIGDDFTTRWVMYANTPLQDDIKQQIYPDLKKALEGKSDPEKVERLLNFVQTGLEYGYDDVVWGGDRAFFAEESLNYPLCDCEDRSILFTRLVRDLVGLKCALIYYPGHLASAVHFKEDVGGVRYMMDNEPYVVCDATYINASVGMQMPGCTDATLIAIE
;
A
#
# COMPACT_ATOMS: atom_id res chain seq x y z
N MET A 1 33.50 31.07 -22.35
CA MET A 1 34.58 30.46 -23.16
C MET A 1 35.81 30.22 -22.29
N ARG A 2 36.56 29.13 -22.53
CA ARG A 2 37.90 28.79 -21.97
C ARG A 2 37.96 28.69 -20.44
N GLN A 3 38.07 27.51 -19.77
CA GLN A 3 38.63 26.18 -20.11
C GLN A 3 40.17 26.15 -20.16
N TYR A 4 40.75 25.14 -19.48
CA TYR A 4 42.19 24.86 -19.27
C TYR A 4 43.00 25.95 -18.51
N ARG A 5 43.86 25.71 -17.51
CA ARG A 5 44.26 24.55 -16.68
C ARG A 5 44.61 23.23 -17.40
N SER A 6 45.91 22.94 -17.49
CA SER A 6 46.45 21.66 -17.95
C SER A 6 47.92 21.51 -17.51
N TYR A 7 48.23 20.49 -16.70
CA TYR A 7 49.58 20.00 -16.36
C TYR A 7 50.50 21.02 -15.62
N ILE A 8 51.65 20.69 -15.00
CA ILE A 8 52.63 19.60 -15.19
C ILE A 8 53.13 19.01 -13.85
N ILE A 9 53.02 17.67 -13.73
CA ILE A 9 54.00 16.66 -13.25
C ILE A 9 54.74 16.83 -11.89
N ALA A 10 54.70 15.74 -11.09
CA ALA A 10 55.55 15.37 -9.95
C ALA A 10 55.45 16.22 -8.65
N VAL A 11 55.55 15.67 -7.43
CA VAL A 11 55.92 14.30 -7.00
C VAL A 11 54.88 13.73 -6.01
N ILE A 12 54.14 12.69 -6.41
CA ILE A 12 53.71 11.61 -5.49
C ILE A 12 53.95 10.28 -6.24
N PHE A 13 55.07 9.64 -5.94
CA PHE A 13 55.35 8.28 -6.39
C PHE A 13 56.06 7.49 -5.28
N CYS A 14 55.31 7.12 -4.23
CA CYS A 14 55.72 6.06 -3.30
C CYS A 14 54.55 5.60 -2.41
N MET A 15 54.48 4.28 -2.21
CA MET A 15 53.91 3.63 -1.01
C MET A 15 52.43 3.87 -0.68
N MET A 16 51.55 3.74 -1.67
CA MET A 16 50.48 2.74 -1.50
C MET A 16 50.94 1.45 -2.20
N PRO A 17 50.71 0.26 -1.62
CA PRO A 17 51.00 -1.00 -2.30
C PRO A 17 50.06 -1.16 -3.50
N LEU A 18 50.53 -1.80 -4.58
CA LEU A 18 49.62 -2.34 -5.60
C LEU A 18 48.84 -3.52 -5.01
N MET A 19 47.76 -3.22 -4.29
CA MET A 19 46.61 -4.11 -4.32
C MET A 19 45.95 -3.92 -5.68
N ALA A 20 46.34 -4.77 -6.63
CA ALA A 20 45.56 -4.98 -7.82
C ALA A 20 44.18 -5.49 -7.38
N PHE A 21 43.19 -4.61 -7.37
CA PHE A 21 41.79 -5.01 -7.23
C PHE A 21 41.52 -6.04 -8.32
N ALA A 22 41.07 -7.23 -7.91
CA ALA A 22 40.66 -8.23 -8.87
C ALA A 22 39.47 -7.67 -9.64
N GLN A 23 39.57 -7.72 -10.96
CA GLN A 23 38.51 -7.35 -11.90
C GLN A 23 37.37 -8.37 -11.75
N ASP A 24 36.53 -8.22 -10.73
CA ASP A 24 35.48 -9.18 -10.40
C ASP A 24 34.26 -9.01 -11.31
N LEU A 25 33.88 -10.09 -11.98
CA LEU A 25 32.66 -10.22 -12.76
C LEU A 25 31.47 -10.48 -11.84
N LEU A 26 30.35 -9.81 -12.09
CA LEU A 26 29.12 -10.00 -11.36
C LEU A 26 28.20 -10.97 -12.12
N VAL A 27 27.75 -12.05 -11.47
CA VAL A 27 26.79 -12.99 -12.06
C VAL A 27 25.41 -12.34 -12.11
N TYR A 28 24.99 -11.92 -13.30
CA TYR A 28 23.70 -11.27 -13.53
C TYR A 28 22.57 -12.27 -13.77
N TYR A 29 22.85 -13.41 -14.41
CA TYR A 29 21.83 -14.41 -14.76
C TYR A 29 22.42 -15.82 -14.76
N VAL A 30 21.65 -16.81 -14.30
CA VAL A 30 22.02 -18.25 -14.34
C VAL A 30 20.77 -19.08 -14.61
N VAL A 31 20.87 -20.06 -15.51
CA VAL A 31 19.86 -21.10 -15.76
C VAL A 31 20.54 -22.46 -15.75
N GLY A 32 19.94 -23.42 -15.05
CA GLY A 32 20.45 -24.77 -14.90
C GLY A 32 21.61 -24.91 -13.89
N ASN A 33 22.19 -26.10 -13.81
CA ASN A 33 23.14 -26.50 -12.76
C ASN A 33 24.58 -26.03 -13.03
N VAL A 34 24.76 -24.73 -13.30
CA VAL A 34 26.08 -24.11 -13.49
C VAL A 34 26.85 -24.10 -12.16
N THR A 35 28.14 -24.43 -12.20
CA THR A 35 29.01 -24.46 -11.02
C THR A 35 30.31 -23.70 -11.28
N TYR A 36 30.96 -23.23 -10.21
CA TYR A 36 32.28 -22.61 -10.26
C TYR A 36 33.21 -23.13 -9.17
N ALA A 37 34.52 -22.98 -9.36
CA ALA A 37 35.54 -23.53 -8.49
C ALA A 37 36.49 -22.44 -7.91
N PRO A 38 36.02 -21.58 -6.98
CA PRO A 38 36.80 -20.44 -6.47
C PRO A 38 38.10 -20.85 -5.77
N ASN A 39 38.08 -21.99 -5.06
CA ASN A 39 39.23 -22.57 -4.38
C ASN A 39 39.44 -24.04 -4.83
N GLY A 40 39.23 -24.34 -6.12
CA GLY A 40 39.31 -25.69 -6.68
C GLY A 40 38.15 -26.64 -6.33
N SER A 41 37.48 -26.42 -5.18
CA SER A 41 36.23 -27.10 -4.82
C SER A 41 35.06 -26.55 -5.64
N SER A 42 34.28 -27.45 -6.24
CA SER A 42 33.11 -27.08 -7.07
C SER A 42 31.91 -26.71 -6.20
N VAL A 43 31.31 -25.55 -6.44
CA VAL A 43 30.10 -25.05 -5.77
C VAL A 43 29.10 -24.49 -6.79
N PRO A 44 27.78 -24.47 -6.50
CA PRO A 44 26.78 -23.85 -7.36
C PRO A 44 27.10 -22.39 -7.65
N LEU A 45 26.88 -21.94 -8.89
CA LEU A 45 26.98 -20.54 -9.26
C LEU A 45 25.58 -19.92 -9.22
N VAL A 46 25.40 -18.84 -8.46
CA VAL A 46 24.11 -18.17 -8.26
C VAL A 46 24.18 -16.68 -8.63
N MET A 47 23.04 -16.06 -8.91
CA MET A 47 22.96 -14.61 -9.15
C MET A 47 23.55 -13.80 -7.98
N ASN A 48 24.07 -12.61 -8.29
CA ASN A 48 24.78 -11.71 -7.37
C ASN A 48 26.12 -12.27 -6.81
N THR A 49 26.55 -13.46 -7.22
CA THR A 49 27.92 -13.92 -6.94
C THR A 49 28.92 -13.04 -7.67
N ARG A 50 29.97 -12.57 -6.98
CA ARG A 50 31.15 -11.94 -7.60
C ARG A 50 32.24 -12.99 -7.82
N ILE A 51 32.76 -13.08 -9.04
CA ILE A 51 33.73 -14.09 -9.44
C ILE A 51 34.90 -13.49 -10.21
N LYS A 52 36.10 -14.06 -10.04
CA LYS A 52 37.27 -13.64 -10.81
C LYS A 52 37.21 -14.23 -12.23
N PRO A 53 37.57 -13.50 -13.30
CA PRO A 53 37.60 -14.00 -14.68
C PRO A 53 38.41 -15.28 -14.89
N SER A 54 39.41 -15.50 -14.03
CA SER A 54 40.27 -16.70 -14.00
C SER A 54 39.66 -17.89 -13.26
N VAL A 55 38.50 -17.77 -12.62
CA VAL A 55 37.83 -18.91 -11.97
C VAL A 55 37.34 -19.90 -13.02
N VAL A 56 37.45 -21.19 -12.72
CA VAL A 56 36.89 -22.22 -13.59
C VAL A 56 35.39 -22.32 -13.33
N ILE A 57 34.60 -21.98 -14.35
CA ILE A 57 33.15 -22.26 -14.42
C ILE A 57 32.97 -23.58 -15.16
N THR A 58 31.95 -24.35 -14.79
CA THR A 58 31.46 -25.53 -15.52
C THR A 58 30.00 -25.29 -15.90
N ILE A 59 29.72 -25.27 -17.21
CA ILE A 59 28.40 -25.09 -17.81
C ILE A 59 27.98 -26.45 -18.39
N PRO A 60 26.95 -27.13 -17.85
CA PRO A 60 26.39 -28.35 -18.44
C PRO A 60 25.68 -28.11 -19.78
N ALA A 61 25.12 -29.17 -20.37
CA ALA A 61 24.11 -29.04 -21.42
C ALA A 61 22.91 -28.20 -20.94
N ASP A 62 22.28 -27.48 -21.86
CA ASP A 62 21.03 -26.73 -21.66
C ASP A 62 21.07 -25.69 -20.52
N CYS A 63 22.28 -25.21 -20.19
CA CYS A 63 22.54 -24.23 -19.13
C CYS A 63 23.06 -22.91 -19.69
N ARG A 64 22.70 -21.78 -19.07
CA ARG A 64 23.12 -20.42 -19.45
C ARG A 64 23.69 -19.69 -18.23
N VAL A 65 24.74 -18.90 -18.44
CA VAL A 65 25.22 -17.93 -17.44
C VAL A 65 25.57 -16.61 -18.11
N GLU A 66 25.23 -15.50 -17.46
CA GLU A 66 25.64 -14.17 -17.87
C GLU A 66 26.42 -13.45 -16.77
N LEU A 67 27.50 -12.80 -17.21
CA LEU A 67 28.49 -12.17 -16.34
C LEU A 67 28.70 -10.72 -16.79
N LEU A 68 28.68 -9.80 -15.83
CA LEU A 68 28.84 -8.37 -16.05
C LEU A 68 30.20 -7.89 -15.54
N ASP A 69 31.03 -7.36 -16.44
CA ASP A 69 32.25 -6.65 -16.10
C ASP A 69 31.95 -5.15 -16.01
N VAL A 70 31.79 -4.70 -14.76
CA VAL A 70 31.53 -3.30 -14.41
C VAL A 70 32.72 -2.40 -14.74
N SER A 71 33.94 -2.95 -14.84
CA SER A 71 35.16 -2.18 -15.06
C SER A 71 35.52 -1.99 -16.54
N SER A 72 35.18 -2.97 -17.40
CA SER A 72 35.42 -2.92 -18.84
C SER A 72 34.17 -2.64 -19.68
N SER A 73 33.01 -2.43 -19.03
CA SER A 73 31.73 -2.18 -19.70
C SER A 73 31.30 -3.35 -20.61
N LYS A 74 31.47 -4.61 -20.15
CA LYS A 74 31.17 -5.81 -20.95
C LYS A 74 30.17 -6.76 -20.29
N ARG A 75 29.29 -7.35 -21.12
CA ARG A 75 28.40 -8.46 -20.78
C ARG A 75 28.87 -9.71 -21.52
N TYR A 76 29.16 -10.78 -20.79
CA TYR A 76 29.48 -12.10 -21.34
C TYR A 76 28.23 -12.97 -21.25
N ILE A 77 27.83 -13.61 -22.35
CA ILE A 77 26.73 -14.58 -22.39
C ILE A 77 27.32 -15.93 -22.78
N LEU A 78 27.25 -16.89 -21.85
CA LEU A 78 27.80 -18.23 -22.04
C LEU A 78 26.65 -19.26 -22.02
N VAL A 79 26.42 -19.91 -23.15
CA VAL A 79 25.41 -20.97 -23.38
C VAL A 79 26.02 -22.27 -23.93
N ALA A 80 27.23 -22.20 -24.48
CA ALA A 80 27.95 -23.38 -24.95
C ALA A 80 28.41 -24.24 -23.76
N PRO A 81 28.08 -25.54 -23.71
CA PRO A 81 28.54 -26.45 -22.66
C PRO A 81 30.07 -26.53 -22.62
N GLY A 82 30.66 -26.45 -21.43
CA GLY A 82 32.11 -26.38 -21.31
C GLY A 82 32.61 -26.12 -19.90
N LYS A 83 33.94 -26.25 -19.73
CA LYS A 83 34.63 -26.01 -18.45
C LYS A 83 35.89 -25.20 -18.65
N GLY A 84 36.01 -24.05 -18.00
CA GLY A 84 37.17 -23.18 -18.15
C GLY A 84 37.00 -21.81 -17.49
N ALA A 85 38.03 -20.96 -17.66
CA ALA A 85 37.97 -19.55 -17.32
C ALA A 85 37.03 -18.79 -18.28
N VAL A 86 36.45 -17.67 -17.84
CA VAL A 86 35.46 -16.91 -18.61
C VAL A 86 36.02 -16.47 -19.97
N SER A 87 37.25 -15.96 -19.98
CA SER A 87 37.98 -15.52 -21.18
C SER A 87 38.45 -16.66 -22.11
N ALA A 88 38.25 -17.92 -21.72
CA ALA A 88 38.42 -19.09 -22.57
C ALA A 88 37.06 -19.59 -23.11
N LEU A 89 36.04 -19.64 -22.25
CA LEU A 89 34.67 -20.00 -22.65
C LEU A 89 34.09 -18.98 -23.65
N SER A 90 34.37 -17.70 -23.48
CA SER A 90 33.91 -16.60 -24.36
C SER A 90 34.57 -16.58 -25.75
N LYS A 91 35.35 -17.61 -26.12
CA LYS A 91 35.93 -17.80 -27.46
C LYS A 91 35.20 -18.87 -28.28
N ASN A 92 34.24 -19.57 -27.69
CA ASN A 92 33.34 -20.45 -28.41
C ASN A 92 32.37 -19.59 -29.24
N SER A 93 32.14 -19.91 -30.51
CA SER A 93 31.27 -19.14 -31.42
C SER A 93 29.80 -19.12 -31.04
N SER A 94 29.33 -20.03 -30.17
CA SER A 94 27.99 -20.00 -29.59
C SER A 94 27.90 -19.13 -28.31
N ASN A 95 28.99 -18.53 -27.85
CA ASN A 95 29.02 -17.60 -26.73
C ASN A 95 29.31 -16.18 -27.24
N SER A 96 28.76 -15.16 -26.57
CA SER A 96 28.95 -13.75 -26.97
C SER A 96 29.59 -12.91 -25.88
N VAL A 97 30.25 -11.83 -26.32
CA VAL A 97 30.74 -10.74 -25.47
C VAL A 97 30.29 -9.44 -26.11
N MET A 98 29.50 -8.66 -25.38
CA MET A 98 28.90 -7.41 -25.83
C MET A 98 29.44 -6.25 -24.99
N ASP A 99 29.75 -5.13 -25.62
CA ASP A 99 29.97 -3.86 -24.92
C ASP A 99 28.61 -3.28 -24.48
N VAL A 100 28.54 -2.69 -23.28
CA VAL A 100 27.32 -2.14 -22.67
C VAL A 100 27.54 -0.74 -22.12
N THR A 101 26.51 0.11 -22.22
CA THR A 101 26.55 1.49 -21.75
C THR A 101 26.68 1.59 -20.23
N GLN A 102 27.24 2.70 -19.74
CA GLN A 102 27.35 2.94 -18.30
C GLN A 102 25.97 3.06 -17.65
N GLU A 103 24.99 3.59 -18.38
CA GLU A 103 23.58 3.69 -17.99
C GLU A 103 22.97 2.29 -17.79
N TYR A 104 23.26 1.34 -18.68
CA TYR A 104 22.84 -0.06 -18.54
C TYR A 104 23.54 -0.74 -17.35
N LEU A 105 24.84 -0.50 -17.13
CA LEU A 105 25.54 -0.99 -15.94
C LEU A 105 24.88 -0.48 -14.65
N GLN A 106 24.58 0.82 -14.56
CA GLN A 106 23.94 1.42 -13.38
C GLN A 106 22.51 0.92 -13.19
N TYR A 107 21.75 0.70 -14.27
CA TYR A 107 20.43 0.06 -14.21
C TYR A 107 20.53 -1.35 -13.61
N VAL A 108 21.39 -2.22 -14.16
CA VAL A 108 21.55 -3.60 -13.68
C VAL A 108 22.03 -3.63 -12.23
N LEU A 109 23.04 -2.84 -11.88
CA LEU A 109 23.56 -2.74 -10.51
C LEU A 109 22.49 -2.24 -9.52
N LYS A 110 21.61 -1.34 -9.93
CA LYS A 110 20.49 -0.87 -9.11
C LYS A 110 19.43 -1.95 -8.90
N GLN A 111 19.08 -2.73 -9.94
CA GLN A 111 18.16 -3.87 -9.78
C GLN A 111 18.73 -4.91 -8.80
N MET A 112 20.03 -5.19 -8.87
CA MET A 112 20.71 -6.16 -8.01
C MET A 112 20.99 -5.67 -6.57
N ALA A 113 20.63 -4.42 -6.23
CA ALA A 113 20.83 -3.81 -4.91
C ALA A 113 19.54 -3.62 -4.10
N ASN A 114 18.37 -3.94 -4.68
CA ASN A 114 17.06 -3.80 -4.01
C ASN A 114 16.65 -5.10 -3.31
N GLU A 115 16.60 -5.10 -1.97
CA GLU A 115 15.99 -6.18 -1.19
C GLU A 115 14.45 -6.07 -1.12
N GLU A 116 13.86 -4.94 -1.53
CA GLU A 116 12.42 -4.64 -1.44
C GLU A 116 11.60 -4.97 -2.70
N LEU A 117 12.16 -5.72 -3.67
CA LEU A 117 11.42 -6.17 -4.86
C LEU A 117 11.04 -7.65 -4.76
N THR A 118 9.92 -7.93 -4.09
CA THR A 118 9.31 -9.27 -4.05
C THR A 118 8.91 -9.76 -5.45
N SER A 119 9.02 -11.07 -5.70
CA SER A 119 8.96 -11.72 -7.03
C SER A 119 7.63 -11.64 -7.80
N LEU A 120 6.63 -10.92 -7.32
CA LEU A 120 5.30 -10.74 -7.96
C LEU A 120 5.29 -9.85 -9.21
N LYS A 121 6.46 -9.52 -9.77
CA LYS A 121 6.61 -8.91 -11.11
C LYS A 121 7.52 -9.71 -12.07
N GLN A 122 7.73 -11.01 -11.81
CA GLN A 122 8.56 -11.87 -12.67
C GLN A 122 7.80 -12.92 -13.51
N HIS A 123 6.46 -12.92 -13.50
CA HIS A 123 5.64 -13.82 -14.32
C HIS A 123 4.46 -13.15 -15.04
N SER A 124 4.76 -12.48 -16.15
CA SER A 124 3.93 -12.43 -17.37
C SER A 124 4.68 -11.70 -18.49
N ARG A 125 4.62 -12.20 -19.74
CA ARG A 125 5.34 -11.69 -20.93
C ARG A 125 6.87 -11.87 -20.89
N ASP A 126 7.26 -13.14 -20.83
CA ASP A 126 8.17 -13.78 -21.79
C ASP A 126 9.45 -13.03 -22.20
N SER A 127 10.56 -13.39 -21.56
CA SER A 127 11.92 -13.08 -22.05
C SER A 127 12.21 -13.69 -23.43
N GLU A 128 11.44 -14.69 -23.84
CA GLU A 128 11.51 -15.32 -25.16
C GLU A 128 10.87 -14.42 -26.23
N GLN A 129 9.67 -13.88 -25.99
CA GLN A 129 9.08 -12.83 -26.85
C GLN A 129 9.96 -11.57 -26.91
N VAL A 130 10.58 -11.16 -25.81
CA VAL A 130 11.51 -10.01 -25.83
C VAL A 130 12.76 -10.32 -26.68
N ALA A 131 13.23 -11.57 -26.70
CA ALA A 131 14.34 -11.98 -27.57
C ALA A 131 13.90 -12.07 -29.05
N GLU A 132 12.75 -12.68 -29.35
CA GLU A 132 12.17 -12.72 -30.70
C GLU A 132 11.89 -11.31 -31.24
N LEU A 133 11.40 -10.40 -30.39
CA LEU A 133 11.16 -9.01 -30.76
C LEU A 133 12.48 -8.30 -31.10
N LEU A 134 13.50 -8.42 -30.25
CA LEU A 134 14.83 -7.85 -30.53
C LEU A 134 15.44 -8.45 -31.80
N GLN A 135 15.30 -9.76 -32.03
CA GLN A 135 15.73 -10.42 -33.26
C GLN A 135 15.01 -9.82 -34.49
N SER A 136 13.69 -9.62 -34.40
CA SER A 136 12.89 -9.01 -35.47
C SER A 136 13.19 -7.52 -35.71
N ILE A 137 13.69 -6.81 -34.68
CA ILE A 137 14.17 -5.42 -34.80
C ILE A 137 15.51 -5.41 -35.53
N GLU A 138 16.47 -6.24 -35.11
CA GLU A 138 17.78 -6.40 -35.77
C GLU A 138 17.61 -6.82 -37.25
N ASP A 139 16.70 -7.74 -37.55
CA ASP A 139 16.41 -8.17 -38.92
C ASP A 139 15.80 -7.03 -39.78
N ARG A 140 14.84 -6.24 -39.23
CA ARG A 140 14.24 -5.10 -39.97
C ARG A 140 15.19 -3.90 -40.14
N GLU A 141 16.13 -3.69 -39.20
CA GLU A 141 17.21 -2.72 -39.39
C GLU A 141 18.16 -3.15 -40.52
N MET A 142 18.43 -4.45 -40.67
CA MET A 142 19.19 -4.99 -41.80
C MET A 142 18.43 -4.88 -43.15
N GLU A 143 17.09 -4.91 -43.15
CA GLU A 143 16.27 -4.61 -44.32
C GLU A 143 16.17 -3.11 -44.67
N GLY A 144 16.71 -2.23 -43.81
CA GLY A 144 16.80 -0.78 -44.06
C GLY A 144 15.55 0.03 -43.69
N SER A 145 14.66 -0.52 -42.87
CA SER A 145 13.62 0.27 -42.21
C SER A 145 14.22 1.23 -41.18
N SER A 146 13.61 2.40 -40.94
CA SER A 146 14.10 3.28 -39.88
C SER A 146 13.62 2.78 -38.51
N PHE A 147 14.41 3.04 -37.47
CA PHE A 147 14.03 2.74 -36.08
C PHE A 147 12.65 3.32 -35.70
N ALA A 148 12.28 4.48 -36.28
CA ALA A 148 10.97 5.08 -36.06
C ALA A 148 9.83 4.24 -36.69
N ASP A 149 10.04 3.66 -37.87
CA ASP A 149 9.07 2.77 -38.51
C ASP A 149 8.92 1.48 -37.70
N ILE A 150 10.04 0.87 -37.30
CA ILE A 150 10.08 -0.37 -36.49
C ILE A 150 9.39 -0.17 -35.14
N PHE A 151 9.63 0.96 -34.46
CA PHE A 151 8.94 1.31 -33.21
C PHE A 151 7.43 1.55 -33.42
N ASN A 152 7.04 2.21 -34.52
CA ASN A 152 5.63 2.41 -34.86
C ASN A 152 4.92 1.08 -35.13
N ASP A 153 5.54 0.16 -35.89
CA ASP A 153 5.03 -1.19 -36.14
C ASP A 153 4.83 -1.97 -34.84
N PHE A 154 5.87 -2.05 -33.99
CA PHE A 154 5.78 -2.71 -32.69
C PHE A 154 4.64 -2.13 -31.82
N ARG A 155 4.51 -0.81 -31.77
CA ARG A 155 3.41 -0.14 -31.05
C ARG A 155 2.05 -0.50 -31.63
N ASN A 156 1.94 -0.59 -32.96
CA ASN A 156 0.70 -0.98 -33.65
C ASN A 156 0.33 -2.44 -33.38
N ASP A 157 1.30 -3.35 -33.39
CA ASP A 157 1.09 -4.78 -33.10
C ASP A 157 0.66 -4.99 -31.64
N ILE A 158 1.34 -4.37 -30.66
CA ILE A 158 0.94 -4.42 -29.24
C ILE A 158 -0.46 -3.81 -29.01
N HIS A 159 -0.79 -2.71 -29.71
CA HIS A 159 -2.12 -2.12 -29.64
C HIS A 159 -3.18 -3.07 -30.20
N LYS A 160 -2.91 -3.69 -31.36
CA LYS A 160 -3.79 -4.69 -31.99
C LYS A 160 -3.99 -5.93 -31.13
N GLU A 161 -2.93 -6.49 -30.52
CA GLU A 161 -3.06 -7.58 -29.54
C GLU A 161 -4.03 -7.22 -28.41
N PHE A 162 -3.89 -6.02 -27.86
CA PHE A 162 -4.73 -5.54 -26.78
C PHE A 162 -6.19 -5.35 -27.22
N GLU A 163 -6.43 -4.79 -28.41
CA GLU A 163 -7.78 -4.65 -28.96
C GLU A 163 -8.42 -6.02 -29.27
N GLU A 164 -7.68 -6.97 -29.83
CA GLU A 164 -8.17 -8.33 -30.10
C GLU A 164 -8.47 -9.10 -28.80
N PHE A 165 -7.60 -9.02 -27.80
CA PHE A 165 -7.80 -9.60 -26.47
C PHE A 165 -9.06 -9.00 -25.79
N ARG A 166 -9.18 -7.67 -25.77
CA ARG A 166 -10.32 -6.99 -25.14
C ARG A 166 -11.63 -7.25 -25.89
N ARG A 167 -11.61 -7.25 -27.23
CA ARG A 167 -12.76 -7.61 -28.06
C ARG A 167 -13.23 -9.03 -27.74
N LYS A 168 -12.31 -10.01 -27.74
CA LYS A 168 -12.62 -11.42 -27.42
C LYS A 168 -13.24 -11.56 -26.02
N ASN A 169 -12.64 -10.95 -25.00
CA ASN A 169 -13.18 -11.03 -23.63
C ASN A 169 -14.57 -10.39 -23.51
N ASN A 170 -14.81 -9.27 -24.19
CA ASN A 170 -16.11 -8.61 -24.21
C ASN A 170 -17.17 -9.40 -25.00
N GLU A 171 -16.80 -10.08 -26.09
CA GLU A 171 -17.67 -11.02 -26.82
C GLU A 171 -18.04 -12.23 -25.95
N GLU A 172 -17.05 -12.91 -25.34
CA GLU A 172 -17.27 -14.06 -24.46
C GLU A 172 -18.11 -13.68 -23.21
N TYR A 173 -17.88 -12.48 -22.66
CA TYR A 173 -18.68 -11.95 -21.55
C TYR A 173 -20.12 -11.62 -21.97
N ALA A 174 -20.34 -10.95 -23.10
CA ALA A 174 -21.68 -10.63 -23.59
C ALA A 174 -22.50 -11.91 -23.90
N GLU A 175 -21.87 -12.92 -24.53
CA GLU A 175 -22.51 -14.21 -24.78
C GLU A 175 -22.70 -15.06 -23.49
N PHE A 176 -21.97 -14.76 -22.41
CA PHE A 176 -22.33 -15.24 -21.07
C PHE A 176 -23.55 -14.48 -20.53
N VAL A 177 -23.60 -13.15 -20.65
CA VAL A 177 -24.73 -12.32 -20.19
C VAL A 177 -26.05 -12.68 -20.86
N ARG A 178 -26.06 -13.19 -22.10
CA ARG A 178 -27.26 -13.75 -22.77
C ARG A 178 -27.86 -14.99 -22.12
N LYS A 179 -27.07 -15.77 -21.38
CA LYS A 179 -27.52 -17.06 -20.82
C LYS A 179 -28.63 -16.84 -19.78
N ILE A 180 -29.35 -17.89 -19.43
CA ILE A 180 -30.47 -17.81 -18.47
C ILE A 180 -29.96 -17.35 -17.09
N TRP A 181 -30.46 -16.22 -16.61
CA TRP A 181 -30.19 -15.69 -15.28
C TRP A 181 -30.97 -16.49 -14.22
N LYS A 182 -30.29 -16.98 -13.17
CA LYS A 182 -30.90 -17.85 -12.14
C LYS A 182 -31.55 -17.02 -11.03
N GLU A 183 -32.58 -17.53 -10.38
CA GLU A 183 -33.12 -16.89 -9.18
C GLU A 183 -32.21 -17.11 -7.97
N PHE A 184 -31.82 -16.01 -7.30
CA PHE A 184 -31.12 -16.04 -6.02
C PHE A 184 -31.87 -15.18 -4.99
N LYS A 185 -32.03 -15.76 -3.80
CA LYS A 185 -32.50 -15.05 -2.61
C LYS A 185 -31.30 -14.49 -1.84
N SER A 186 -31.40 -13.26 -1.34
CA SER A 186 -30.38 -12.71 -0.44
C SER A 186 -30.33 -13.47 0.89
N ALA A 187 -29.15 -13.48 1.50
CA ALA A 187 -29.03 -13.73 2.93
C ALA A 187 -29.61 -12.52 3.70
N PRO A 188 -30.10 -12.73 4.95
CA PRO A 188 -30.47 -11.61 5.80
C PRO A 188 -29.25 -10.70 6.04
N ALA A 189 -29.49 -9.39 6.12
CA ALA A 189 -28.47 -8.47 6.59
C ALA A 189 -28.09 -8.82 8.03
N LEU A 190 -26.80 -9.05 8.30
CA LEU A 190 -26.35 -9.12 9.68
C LEU A 190 -26.42 -7.69 10.27
N PRO A 191 -27.02 -7.49 11.46
CA PRO A 191 -26.99 -6.19 12.11
C PRO A 191 -25.54 -5.81 12.43
N LYS A 192 -25.28 -4.50 12.62
CA LYS A 192 -24.08 -4.10 13.37
C LYS A 192 -24.12 -4.83 14.73
N PRO A 193 -23.01 -5.44 15.19
CA PRO A 193 -22.91 -5.92 16.55
C PRO A 193 -23.23 -4.81 17.56
N LYS A 194 -23.69 -5.20 18.74
CA LYS A 194 -23.88 -4.29 19.87
C LYS A 194 -22.86 -4.65 20.93
N ASP A 195 -21.91 -3.76 21.16
CA ASP A 195 -20.94 -3.86 22.24
C ASP A 195 -21.53 -3.25 23.53
N ASP A 196 -21.38 -3.92 24.67
CA ASP A 196 -21.90 -3.46 25.97
C ASP A 196 -20.95 -2.40 26.57
N PHE A 197 -21.20 -1.12 26.28
CA PHE A 197 -20.29 -0.02 26.57
C PHE A 197 -19.79 0.06 28.03
N ILE A 198 -18.48 -0.15 28.23
CA ILE A 198 -17.83 0.15 29.50
C ILE A 198 -17.62 1.67 29.64
N LYS A 199 -18.01 2.23 30.80
CA LYS A 199 -17.87 3.66 31.07
C LYS A 199 -16.40 4.05 31.31
N PRO A 200 -15.93 5.20 30.78
CA PRO A 200 -14.62 5.75 31.11
C PRO A 200 -14.40 5.87 32.61
N VAL A 201 -13.38 5.20 33.12
CA VAL A 201 -12.94 5.38 34.51
C VAL A 201 -12.04 6.61 34.55
N VAL A 202 -12.29 7.53 35.48
CA VAL A 202 -11.34 8.61 35.76
C VAL A 202 -10.34 8.12 36.81
N TYR A 203 -9.07 7.99 36.41
CA TYR A 203 -7.99 7.72 37.35
C TYR A 203 -7.77 8.93 38.27
N GLN A 204 -8.14 8.80 39.54
CA GLN A 204 -7.77 9.75 40.58
C GLN A 204 -6.37 9.39 41.09
N ASP A 205 -5.42 10.31 40.93
CA ASP A 205 -4.06 10.10 41.41
C ASP A 205 -3.98 10.25 42.94
N PRO A 206 -3.59 9.22 43.72
CA PRO A 206 -3.69 9.27 45.18
C PRO A 206 -2.72 10.24 45.88
N GLU A 207 -1.68 10.73 45.19
CA GLU A 207 -0.59 11.50 45.82
C GLU A 207 -0.26 12.84 45.11
N GLY A 208 -0.90 13.15 43.97
CA GLY A 208 -0.73 14.40 43.25
C GLY A 208 0.66 14.62 42.64
N GLN A 209 1.40 13.53 42.36
CA GLN A 209 2.78 13.61 41.86
C GLN A 209 2.85 13.47 40.33
N PRO A 210 3.81 14.13 39.65
CA PRO A 210 4.02 13.93 38.21
C PRO A 210 4.27 12.46 37.86
N THR A 211 3.50 11.91 36.93
CA THR A 211 3.52 10.47 36.59
C THR A 211 4.85 9.98 36.01
N THR A 212 5.74 10.90 35.62
CA THR A 212 7.12 10.63 35.15
C THR A 212 7.99 9.84 36.15
N ASP A 213 7.69 9.87 37.45
CA ASP A 213 8.39 9.04 38.44
C ASP A 213 7.75 7.65 38.68
N ARG A 214 6.54 7.39 38.15
CA ARG A 214 5.89 6.08 38.36
C ARG A 214 6.63 4.91 37.73
N TRP A 215 7.38 5.11 36.64
CA TRP A 215 8.21 4.03 36.06
C TRP A 215 9.24 3.50 37.08
N LYS A 216 9.76 4.37 37.97
CA LYS A 216 10.69 4.01 39.06
C LYS A 216 9.98 3.40 40.30
N ILE A 217 8.66 3.56 40.39
CA ILE A 217 7.82 3.06 41.49
C ILE A 217 7.20 1.71 41.12
N LEU A 218 6.76 1.52 39.87
CA LEU A 218 6.21 0.24 39.40
C LEU A 218 7.23 -0.89 39.51
N ASP A 219 8.50 -0.63 39.21
CA ASP A 219 9.57 -1.64 39.43
C ASP A 219 9.70 -2.01 40.92
N LYS A 220 9.53 -1.06 41.86
CA LYS A 220 9.48 -1.39 43.30
C LYS A 220 8.24 -2.19 43.66
N VAL A 221 7.06 -1.86 43.13
CA VAL A 221 5.80 -2.58 43.41
C VAL A 221 5.82 -3.99 42.80
N GLN A 222 6.32 -4.16 41.57
CA GLN A 222 6.52 -5.47 40.97
C GLN A 222 7.58 -6.30 41.72
N ASN A 223 8.68 -5.68 42.18
CA ASN A 223 9.64 -6.38 43.03
C ASN A 223 9.07 -6.72 44.42
N PHE A 224 8.14 -5.91 44.96
CA PHE A 224 7.40 -6.25 46.17
C PHE A 224 6.45 -7.43 45.95
N ALA A 225 5.68 -7.44 44.85
CA ALA A 225 4.84 -8.58 44.46
C ALA A 225 5.69 -9.85 44.23
N LYS A 226 6.79 -9.77 43.49
CA LYS A 226 7.76 -10.87 43.30
C LYS A 226 8.39 -11.34 44.62
N LYS A 227 8.42 -10.50 45.67
CA LYS A 227 8.90 -10.84 47.02
C LYS A 227 7.81 -11.48 47.89
N VAL A 228 6.56 -11.02 47.80
CA VAL A 228 5.39 -11.64 48.46
C VAL A 228 5.12 -13.02 47.88
N PHE A 229 5.06 -13.17 46.56
CA PHE A 229 4.86 -14.48 45.92
C PHE A 229 6.05 -15.44 46.10
N LYS A 230 7.27 -14.95 46.43
CA LYS A 230 8.43 -15.81 46.71
C LYS A 230 8.32 -16.61 48.00
N LEU A 231 7.56 -16.14 48.99
CA LEU A 231 7.31 -16.83 50.27
C LEU A 231 6.50 -18.14 50.14
N SER A 232 6.25 -18.62 48.91
CA SER A 232 5.61 -19.90 48.60
C SER A 232 6.54 -20.96 47.98
N LYS A 233 7.85 -20.67 47.81
CA LYS A 233 8.79 -21.58 47.11
C LYS A 233 10.06 -21.97 47.89
N ASP A 234 10.33 -21.36 49.04
CA ASP A 234 11.58 -21.59 49.77
C ASP A 234 11.68 -22.98 50.48
N ASP A 235 10.60 -23.77 50.49
CA ASP A 235 10.58 -25.14 51.04
C ASP A 235 11.21 -26.21 50.11
N VAL A 236 11.47 -25.90 48.82
CA VAL A 236 11.78 -26.95 47.81
C VAL A 236 13.28 -27.13 47.52
N GLU A 237 14.09 -26.07 47.39
CA GLU A 237 15.46 -26.19 46.84
C GLU A 237 16.59 -25.65 47.73
N LYS A 238 16.94 -26.42 48.77
CA LYS A 238 18.26 -26.33 49.44
C LYS A 238 19.38 -26.95 48.58
N ALA A 239 19.80 -26.30 47.48
CA ALA A 239 20.96 -26.77 46.71
C ALA A 239 21.74 -25.69 45.90
N LYS A 240 22.86 -25.18 46.48
CA LYS A 240 24.12 -24.72 45.81
C LYS A 240 24.04 -23.65 44.66
N GLY A 241 24.80 -22.54 44.61
CA GLY A 241 25.68 -21.88 45.59
C GLY A 241 26.93 -21.17 45.00
N LYS A 242 26.92 -19.82 44.89
CA LYS A 242 28.09 -18.88 44.74
C LYS A 242 28.88 -18.94 43.39
N ASN A 243 29.61 -17.92 42.88
CA ASN A 243 29.93 -16.53 43.30
C ASN A 243 30.30 -15.58 42.09
N ARG A 244 30.54 -14.27 42.33
CA ARG A 244 30.98 -13.17 41.41
C ARG A 244 32.54 -12.97 41.41
N PRO A 245 33.24 -11.97 40.75
CA PRO A 245 32.83 -10.71 40.07
C PRO A 245 33.58 -10.31 38.72
N LYS A 246 33.36 -9.07 38.22
CA LYS A 246 34.13 -8.34 37.15
C LYS A 246 35.36 -7.57 37.72
N PRO A 247 36.28 -6.96 36.90
CA PRO A 247 36.20 -5.49 36.65
C PRO A 247 36.85 -4.86 35.36
N ALA A 248 36.39 -3.63 35.03
CA ALA A 248 37.11 -2.40 34.53
C ALA A 248 37.77 -2.20 33.13
N THR A 249 37.47 -1.00 32.56
CA THR A 249 38.16 -0.16 31.51
C THR A 249 39.06 0.93 32.19
N PRO A 250 39.70 1.98 31.58
CA PRO A 250 39.46 2.84 30.36
C PRO A 250 40.73 3.02 29.45
N GLU A 251 41.05 4.04 28.60
CA GLU A 251 40.58 5.40 28.15
C GLU A 251 40.74 5.52 26.57
N LYS A 252 40.49 6.57 25.74
CA LYS A 252 40.59 8.07 25.72
C LYS A 252 42.05 8.62 25.62
N LYS A 253 42.44 9.72 24.92
CA LYS A 253 41.84 10.80 24.05
C LYS A 253 42.72 10.95 22.75
N LYS A 254 42.79 11.98 21.88
CA LYS A 254 42.20 13.34 21.63
C LYS A 254 42.42 13.73 20.12
N GLU A 255 41.97 14.91 19.66
CA GLU A 255 42.14 15.41 18.25
C GLU A 255 43.43 16.20 17.93
N ALA A 256 43.72 16.49 16.64
CA ALA A 256 44.15 17.83 16.16
C ALA A 256 44.15 18.07 14.61
N ASN A 257 43.42 19.11 14.16
CA ASN A 257 43.66 20.11 13.08
C ASN A 257 43.87 19.80 11.56
N LYS A 258 43.32 20.72 10.74
CA LYS A 258 43.47 20.90 9.27
C LYS A 258 44.78 21.64 8.89
N PRO A 259 45.17 21.67 7.59
CA PRO A 259 44.84 22.88 6.80
C PRO A 259 44.41 22.63 5.31
N THR A 260 44.05 23.72 4.64
CA THR A 260 43.47 23.83 3.27
C THR A 260 44.52 23.96 2.16
N ILE A 261 44.18 23.58 0.91
CA ILE A 261 44.64 24.22 -0.36
C ILE A 261 43.63 23.87 -1.49
N SER A 262 43.66 24.59 -2.62
CA SER A 262 42.63 24.59 -3.69
C SER A 262 43.22 24.51 -5.12
N ILE A 263 42.38 24.69 -6.17
CA ILE A 263 42.70 24.80 -7.63
C ILE A 263 42.76 23.43 -8.39
N GLY A 264 42.02 23.27 -9.52
CA GLY A 264 41.81 21.97 -10.21
C GLY A 264 41.32 22.03 -11.69
N SER A 265 40.04 21.76 -11.96
CA SER A 265 39.22 21.88 -13.21
C SER A 265 39.75 21.56 -14.64
N ALA A 266 38.83 20.98 -15.43
CA ALA A 266 38.78 20.88 -16.92
C ALA A 266 39.59 19.72 -17.54
N PRO A 267 39.15 19.14 -18.69
CA PRO A 267 38.10 19.60 -19.61
C PRO A 267 36.87 18.66 -19.75
N LYS A 268 35.96 19.01 -20.66
CA LYS A 268 34.85 18.19 -21.19
C LYS A 268 35.19 17.71 -22.61
N ASP A 269 34.54 16.63 -23.04
CA ASP A 269 34.14 16.43 -24.44
C ASP A 269 32.60 16.42 -24.54
N GLU A 270 32.05 16.69 -25.73
CA GLU A 270 30.61 16.83 -25.97
C GLU A 270 30.17 15.97 -27.16
N LEU A 271 29.30 14.99 -26.90
CA LEU A 271 28.49 14.29 -27.90
C LEU A 271 27.21 13.85 -27.19
N GLY A 272 26.09 14.45 -27.59
CA GLY A 272 24.76 14.18 -27.04
C GLY A 272 23.78 13.99 -28.17
N GLU A 273 23.31 12.76 -28.34
CA GLU A 273 22.17 12.44 -29.22
C GLU A 273 20.92 13.08 -28.62
N GLN A 274 20.05 13.66 -29.47
CA GLN A 274 18.82 14.30 -28.98
C GLN A 274 17.69 13.26 -28.86
N PRO A 275 16.80 13.40 -27.86
CA PRO A 275 15.65 12.51 -27.74
C PRO A 275 14.78 12.51 -29.00
N ILE A 276 14.35 11.32 -29.42
CA ILE A 276 13.35 11.15 -30.48
C ILE A 276 12.08 11.89 -30.04
N GLN A 277 11.58 12.81 -30.86
CA GLN A 277 10.32 13.49 -30.58
C GLN A 277 9.15 12.53 -30.77
N GLU A 278 8.26 12.48 -29.78
CA GLU A 278 7.04 11.69 -29.84
C GLU A 278 6.12 12.22 -30.97
N VAL A 279 5.91 11.41 -31.99
CA VAL A 279 4.98 11.73 -33.07
C VAL A 279 3.56 11.62 -32.53
N ALA A 280 2.93 12.77 -32.29
CA ALA A 280 1.56 12.85 -31.83
C ALA A 280 0.62 12.04 -32.75
N ILE A 281 -0.12 11.11 -32.16
CA ILE A 281 -1.19 10.39 -32.85
C ILE A 281 -2.21 11.42 -33.34
N PRO A 282 -2.65 11.38 -34.61
CA PRO A 282 -3.74 12.25 -35.06
C PRO A 282 -4.99 12.01 -34.20
N GLU A 283 -5.42 13.02 -33.44
CA GLU A 283 -6.66 12.93 -32.67
C GLU A 283 -7.81 12.59 -33.63
N SER A 284 -8.50 11.48 -33.36
CA SER A 284 -9.72 11.12 -34.08
C SER A 284 -10.71 12.27 -33.98
N GLN A 285 -11.15 12.82 -35.11
CA GLN A 285 -12.09 13.97 -35.15
C GLN A 285 -13.52 13.62 -34.66
N GLU A 286 -13.69 12.50 -33.97
CA GLU A 286 -14.88 12.20 -33.18
C GLU A 286 -14.98 13.22 -32.04
N LYS A 287 -16.06 14.02 -32.05
CA LYS A 287 -16.28 15.10 -31.09
C LYS A 287 -16.75 14.56 -29.74
N PHE A 288 -15.84 13.95 -28.98
CA PHE A 288 -16.10 13.61 -27.59
C PHE A 288 -16.41 14.88 -26.79
N SER A 289 -17.66 15.01 -26.33
CA SER A 289 -18.04 16.03 -25.34
C SER A 289 -17.32 15.76 -24.03
N SER A 290 -16.70 16.80 -23.45
CA SER A 290 -16.29 16.77 -22.04
C SER A 290 -17.53 17.01 -21.20
N MET A 291 -18.05 15.96 -20.55
CA MET A 291 -19.22 16.05 -19.69
C MET A 291 -18.78 16.30 -18.24
N PRO A 292 -19.15 17.44 -17.63
CA PRO A 292 -18.86 17.71 -16.23
C PRO A 292 -19.84 16.97 -15.29
N PHE A 293 -19.36 16.61 -14.10
CA PHE A 293 -20.18 16.07 -13.01
C PHE A 293 -19.53 16.35 -11.65
N THR A 294 -20.35 16.55 -10.61
CA THR A 294 -19.88 16.82 -9.25
C THR A 294 -19.79 15.53 -8.42
N PHE A 295 -18.65 15.29 -7.77
CA PHE A 295 -18.46 14.18 -6.84
C PHE A 295 -17.96 14.68 -5.47
N PHE A 296 -18.78 14.56 -4.42
CA PHE A 296 -18.53 15.16 -3.09
C PHE A 296 -18.04 16.62 -3.16
N GLY A 297 -18.70 17.47 -3.95
CA GLY A 297 -18.31 18.88 -4.13
C GLY A 297 -17.01 19.11 -4.91
N THR A 298 -16.44 18.05 -5.51
CA THR A 298 -15.32 18.11 -6.43
C THR A 298 -15.86 18.09 -7.86
N GLU A 299 -15.52 19.11 -8.65
CA GLU A 299 -15.90 19.16 -10.06
C GLU A 299 -14.96 18.28 -10.89
N LEU A 300 -15.54 17.28 -11.55
CA LEU A 300 -14.86 16.31 -12.40
C LEU A 300 -15.40 16.39 -13.82
N SER A 301 -14.68 15.84 -14.80
CA SER A 301 -15.19 15.66 -16.15
C SER A 301 -14.56 14.44 -16.84
N VAL A 302 -15.32 13.84 -17.77
CA VAL A 302 -14.86 12.76 -18.64
C VAL A 302 -15.28 13.02 -20.08
N ARG A 303 -14.52 12.49 -21.04
CA ARG A 303 -14.89 12.43 -22.45
C ARG A 303 -15.93 11.33 -22.65
N ILE A 304 -17.13 11.71 -23.11
CA ILE A 304 -18.24 10.80 -23.40
C ILE A 304 -19.12 11.42 -24.50
N ASP A 305 -19.58 10.60 -25.46
CA ASP A 305 -20.45 11.06 -26.57
C ASP A 305 -21.91 11.11 -26.11
N GLU A 306 -22.46 12.32 -25.92
CA GLU A 306 -23.86 12.51 -25.51
C GLU A 306 -24.90 12.00 -26.52
N SER A 307 -24.51 11.75 -27.79
CA SER A 307 -25.38 11.09 -28.76
C SER A 307 -25.50 9.57 -28.53
N ARG A 308 -24.69 8.99 -27.64
CA ARG A 308 -24.64 7.55 -27.30
C ARG A 308 -25.27 7.23 -25.94
N ARG A 309 -26.11 8.11 -25.40
CA ARG A 309 -26.88 7.84 -24.17
C ARG A 309 -27.63 6.50 -24.30
N LEU A 310 -27.45 5.63 -23.31
CA LEU A 310 -27.98 4.27 -23.32
C LEU A 310 -29.51 4.25 -23.29
N TYR A 311 -30.09 3.20 -23.87
CA TYR A 311 -31.51 2.87 -23.74
C TYR A 311 -31.67 1.34 -23.72
N LEU A 312 -32.00 0.77 -22.57
CA LEU A 312 -32.10 -0.68 -22.37
C LEU A 312 -33.51 -1.22 -22.72
N GLY A 313 -34.52 -0.34 -22.76
CA GLY A 313 -35.90 -0.74 -23.03
C GLY A 313 -36.41 -1.71 -21.94
N LYS A 314 -36.73 -2.95 -22.33
CA LYS A 314 -37.10 -4.01 -21.37
C LYS A 314 -35.83 -4.70 -20.83
N VAL A 315 -35.73 -4.88 -19.52
CA VAL A 315 -34.63 -5.65 -18.92
C VAL A 315 -34.77 -7.13 -19.29
N THR A 316 -33.84 -7.63 -20.12
CA THR A 316 -33.69 -9.03 -20.51
C THR A 316 -32.21 -9.37 -20.67
N PRO A 317 -31.79 -10.64 -20.55
CA PRO A 317 -30.41 -11.06 -20.81
C PRO A 317 -29.88 -10.57 -22.16
N ASP A 318 -30.67 -10.74 -23.23
CA ASP A 318 -30.31 -10.31 -24.58
C ASP A 318 -30.17 -8.80 -24.73
N ASN A 319 -31.08 -7.99 -24.19
CA ASN A 319 -30.98 -6.53 -24.32
C ASN A 319 -29.77 -5.96 -23.53
N VAL A 320 -29.43 -6.57 -22.40
CA VAL A 320 -28.25 -6.18 -21.61
C VAL A 320 -26.97 -6.58 -22.36
N ALA A 321 -26.89 -7.82 -22.87
CA ALA A 321 -25.78 -8.27 -23.69
C ALA A 321 -25.61 -7.44 -24.98
N ASP A 322 -26.71 -7.08 -25.63
CA ASP A 322 -26.73 -6.23 -26.83
C ASP A 322 -26.17 -4.84 -26.56
N LEU A 323 -26.56 -4.16 -25.47
CA LEU A 323 -25.96 -2.87 -25.11
C LEU A 323 -24.48 -2.99 -24.74
N ILE A 324 -24.08 -4.09 -24.09
CA ILE A 324 -22.67 -4.37 -23.81
C ILE A 324 -21.89 -4.44 -25.13
N ILE A 325 -22.21 -5.38 -26.03
CA ILE A 325 -21.39 -5.62 -27.21
C ILE A 325 -21.55 -4.57 -28.32
N LYS A 326 -22.74 -3.98 -28.50
CA LYS A 326 -23.04 -3.05 -29.62
C LYS A 326 -22.77 -1.58 -29.29
N GLN A 327 -22.55 -1.22 -28.01
CA GLN A 327 -22.27 0.16 -27.60
C GLN A 327 -21.11 0.25 -26.62
N LEU A 328 -21.22 -0.38 -25.45
CA LEU A 328 -20.28 -0.17 -24.33
C LEU A 328 -18.89 -0.75 -24.59
N SER A 329 -18.81 -1.89 -25.29
CA SER A 329 -17.56 -2.54 -25.70
C SER A 329 -17.00 -2.03 -27.04
N THR A 330 -17.52 -0.91 -27.55
CA THR A 330 -16.96 -0.21 -28.71
C THR A 330 -16.10 0.98 -28.26
N LYS A 331 -15.26 1.52 -29.17
CA LYS A 331 -14.30 2.59 -28.86
C LYS A 331 -14.93 3.87 -28.30
N PHE A 332 -16.25 4.08 -28.46
CA PHE A 332 -16.98 5.26 -27.97
C PHE A 332 -16.92 5.45 -26.45
N TYR A 333 -16.72 4.38 -25.67
CA TYR A 333 -16.62 4.45 -24.20
C TYR A 333 -15.18 4.31 -23.66
N ASP A 334 -14.19 4.11 -24.54
CA ASP A 334 -12.80 3.87 -24.14
C ASP A 334 -12.18 5.10 -23.47
N ASN A 335 -12.39 6.27 -24.07
CA ASN A 335 -12.00 7.55 -23.47
C ASN A 335 -12.68 7.79 -22.12
N THR A 336 -13.93 7.34 -21.94
CA THR A 336 -14.65 7.44 -20.65
C THR A 336 -14.00 6.54 -19.58
N ILE A 337 -13.63 5.30 -19.93
CA ILE A 337 -12.95 4.37 -19.01
C ILE A 337 -11.55 4.90 -18.64
N ILE A 338 -10.78 5.36 -19.63
CA ILE A 338 -9.45 5.96 -19.45
C ILE A 338 -9.55 7.18 -18.52
N ASP A 339 -10.47 8.10 -18.78
CA ASP A 339 -10.65 9.30 -17.95
C ASP A 339 -11.12 8.91 -16.54
N CYS A 340 -12.00 7.92 -16.38
CA CYS A 340 -12.40 7.44 -15.05
C CYS A 340 -11.21 6.88 -14.26
N LEU A 341 -10.32 6.11 -14.88
CA LEU A 341 -9.12 5.58 -14.23
C LEU A 341 -8.13 6.72 -13.90
N ALA A 342 -7.91 7.66 -14.82
CA ALA A 342 -7.09 8.85 -14.56
C ALA A 342 -7.65 9.72 -13.42
N LEU A 343 -8.98 9.83 -13.29
CA LEU A 343 -9.64 10.48 -12.15
C LEU A 343 -9.42 9.70 -10.84
N ARG A 344 -9.51 8.36 -10.86
CA ARG A 344 -9.23 7.51 -9.70
C ARG A 344 -7.83 7.79 -9.14
N ASP A 345 -6.83 7.79 -10.01
CA ASP A 345 -5.42 7.97 -9.62
C ASP A 345 -5.14 9.40 -9.18
N LYS A 346 -5.58 10.40 -9.98
CA LYS A 346 -5.41 11.83 -9.70
C LYS A 346 -6.01 12.27 -8.36
N TYR A 347 -7.15 11.71 -7.98
CA TYR A 347 -7.85 12.03 -6.73
C TYR A 347 -7.66 10.96 -5.63
N GLN A 348 -6.78 9.98 -5.84
CA GLN A 348 -6.41 8.92 -4.89
C GLN A 348 -7.62 8.15 -4.32
N LEU A 349 -8.55 7.79 -5.20
CA LEU A 349 -9.81 7.17 -4.82
C LEU A 349 -9.65 5.67 -4.51
N CYS A 350 -9.87 5.31 -3.24
CA CYS A 350 -10.09 3.92 -2.83
C CYS A 350 -11.29 3.30 -3.56
N ASP A 351 -11.38 1.98 -3.61
CA ASP A 351 -12.35 1.24 -4.44
C ASP A 351 -13.81 1.64 -4.18
N TRP A 352 -14.16 1.95 -2.93
CA TRP A 352 -15.48 2.47 -2.54
C TRP A 352 -15.75 3.88 -3.06
N ALA A 353 -14.77 4.79 -2.93
CA ALA A 353 -14.88 6.14 -3.50
C ALA A 353 -14.97 6.08 -5.03
N TYR A 354 -14.22 5.18 -5.68
CA TYR A 354 -14.27 5.00 -7.13
C TYR A 354 -15.64 4.47 -7.59
N LEU A 355 -16.21 3.48 -6.91
CA LEU A 355 -17.56 2.97 -7.19
C LEU A 355 -18.63 4.08 -7.06
N LEU A 356 -18.55 4.91 -6.02
CA LEU A 356 -19.46 6.05 -5.85
C LEU A 356 -19.24 7.15 -6.89
N MET A 357 -18.01 7.36 -7.37
CA MET A 357 -17.72 8.29 -8.48
C MET A 357 -18.33 7.81 -9.79
N LEU A 358 -18.18 6.52 -10.13
CA LEU A 358 -18.78 5.92 -11.33
C LEU A 358 -20.31 5.95 -11.28
N ARG A 359 -20.89 5.79 -10.08
CA ARG A 359 -22.32 5.99 -9.87
C ARG A 359 -22.73 7.44 -10.09
N ALA A 360 -22.02 8.43 -9.53
CA ALA A 360 -22.33 9.85 -9.73
C ALA A 360 -22.25 10.25 -11.21
N LEU A 361 -21.24 9.75 -11.93
CA LEU A 361 -21.12 9.88 -13.38
C LEU A 361 -22.34 9.29 -14.12
N SER A 362 -22.71 8.06 -13.78
CA SER A 362 -23.78 7.33 -14.47
C SER A 362 -25.18 7.86 -14.13
N ASP A 363 -25.43 8.27 -12.89
CA ASP A 363 -26.65 8.97 -12.46
C ASP A 363 -26.79 10.33 -13.20
N THR A 364 -25.68 10.96 -13.60
CA THR A 364 -25.67 12.19 -14.42
C THR A 364 -25.94 11.90 -15.91
N PHE A 365 -25.33 10.86 -16.48
CA PHE A 365 -25.46 10.53 -17.91
C PHE A 365 -26.74 9.76 -18.28
N CYS A 366 -27.22 8.89 -17.39
CA CYS A 366 -28.38 8.03 -17.62
C CYS A 366 -29.59 8.39 -16.74
N GLY A 367 -29.48 9.40 -15.87
CA GLY A 367 -30.50 9.78 -14.90
C GLY A 367 -30.46 8.92 -13.63
N LYS A 368 -30.67 9.56 -12.47
CA LYS A 368 -30.45 8.93 -11.17
C LYS A 368 -31.30 7.67 -10.95
N GLY A 369 -30.64 6.54 -10.68
CA GLY A 369 -31.30 5.27 -10.36
C GLY A 369 -31.96 4.53 -11.52
N THR A 370 -31.72 4.93 -12.77
CA THR A 370 -32.20 4.17 -13.94
C THR A 370 -31.44 2.84 -14.08
N LYS A 371 -32.09 1.85 -14.70
CA LYS A 371 -31.45 0.59 -15.14
C LYS A 371 -30.26 0.84 -16.07
N GLU A 372 -30.31 1.91 -16.87
CA GLU A 372 -29.20 2.38 -17.70
C GLU A 372 -28.02 2.91 -16.86
N ALA A 373 -28.27 3.66 -15.78
CA ALA A 373 -27.22 4.11 -14.86
C ALA A 373 -26.56 2.94 -14.11
N ALA A 374 -27.35 1.94 -13.69
CA ALA A 374 -26.83 0.70 -13.10
C ALA A 374 -25.95 -0.07 -14.09
N LEU A 375 -26.38 -0.20 -15.35
CA LEU A 375 -25.62 -0.85 -16.42
C LEU A 375 -24.29 -0.13 -16.70
N LEU A 376 -24.30 1.19 -16.85
CA LEU A 376 -23.09 1.97 -17.12
C LEU A 376 -22.10 1.92 -15.96
N THR A 377 -22.58 2.09 -14.72
CA THR A 377 -21.74 1.98 -13.51
C THR A 377 -21.09 0.60 -13.46
N GLY A 378 -21.88 -0.46 -13.66
CA GLY A 378 -21.40 -1.84 -13.58
C GLY A 378 -20.42 -2.18 -14.70
N TYR A 379 -20.68 -1.71 -15.92
CA TYR A 379 -19.79 -1.94 -17.06
C TYR A 379 -18.44 -1.26 -16.89
N ILE A 380 -18.40 0.03 -16.52
CA ILE A 380 -17.12 0.73 -16.32
C ILE A 380 -16.34 0.06 -15.18
N TYR A 381 -16.99 -0.23 -14.05
CA TYR A 381 -16.34 -0.88 -12.90
C TYR A 381 -15.83 -2.30 -13.26
N CYS A 382 -16.56 -3.04 -14.11
CA CYS A 382 -16.10 -4.32 -14.67
C CYS A 382 -14.84 -4.17 -15.54
N GLN A 383 -14.82 -3.19 -16.46
CA GLN A 383 -13.64 -2.92 -17.31
C GLN A 383 -12.45 -2.39 -16.49
N SER A 384 -12.70 -1.75 -15.34
CA SER A 384 -11.68 -1.40 -14.34
C SER A 384 -11.17 -2.59 -13.52
N GLY A 385 -11.62 -3.82 -13.81
CA GLY A 385 -11.16 -5.05 -13.18
C GLY A 385 -11.94 -5.53 -11.96
N TYR A 386 -13.13 -4.97 -11.66
CA TYR A 386 -13.91 -5.38 -10.48
C TYR A 386 -14.96 -6.46 -10.77
N LYS A 387 -15.13 -7.35 -9.79
CA LYS A 387 -16.11 -8.44 -9.75
C LYS A 387 -17.52 -7.87 -9.56
N VAL A 388 -18.27 -7.76 -10.65
CA VAL A 388 -19.67 -7.31 -10.68
C VAL A 388 -20.62 -8.40 -11.18
N ARG A 389 -21.89 -8.35 -10.78
CA ARG A 389 -22.98 -9.14 -11.37
C ARG A 389 -24.22 -8.26 -11.53
N PHE A 390 -25.02 -8.56 -12.55
CA PHE A 390 -26.27 -7.85 -12.82
C PHE A 390 -27.47 -8.69 -12.37
N GLY A 391 -28.35 -8.09 -11.57
CA GLY A 391 -29.60 -8.69 -11.12
C GLY A 391 -30.83 -7.93 -11.64
N THR A 392 -31.98 -8.59 -11.74
CA THR A 392 -33.25 -7.96 -12.09
C THR A 392 -34.42 -8.44 -11.23
N ASP A 393 -35.30 -7.50 -10.88
CA ASP A 393 -36.67 -7.80 -10.46
C ASP A 393 -37.55 -7.79 -11.72
N VAL A 394 -37.85 -9.00 -12.21
CA VAL A 394 -38.63 -9.24 -13.44
C VAL A 394 -40.03 -8.58 -13.37
N LYS A 395 -40.57 -8.32 -12.17
CA LYS A 395 -41.88 -7.67 -12.00
C LYS A 395 -41.82 -6.15 -12.03
N LYS A 396 -40.64 -5.56 -11.80
CA LYS A 396 -40.42 -4.09 -11.85
C LYS A 396 -39.72 -3.62 -13.12
N GLU A 397 -39.18 -4.55 -13.92
CA GLU A 397 -38.29 -4.27 -15.06
C GLU A 397 -37.10 -3.36 -14.69
N GLN A 398 -36.59 -3.53 -13.47
CA GLN A 398 -35.43 -2.82 -12.92
C GLN A 398 -34.17 -3.69 -13.05
N LEU A 399 -33.04 -3.05 -13.36
CA LEU A 399 -31.70 -3.63 -13.25
C LEU A 399 -31.03 -3.16 -11.96
N TYR A 400 -30.27 -4.05 -11.33
CA TYR A 400 -29.52 -3.80 -10.10
C TYR A 400 -28.05 -4.21 -10.30
N LEU A 401 -27.14 -3.36 -9.84
CA LEU A 401 -25.70 -3.64 -9.83
C LEU A 401 -25.30 -4.26 -8.49
N LEU A 402 -24.76 -5.48 -8.55
CA LEU A 402 -24.24 -6.21 -7.40
C LEU A 402 -22.71 -6.26 -7.48
N VAL A 403 -22.03 -5.81 -6.43
CA VAL A 403 -20.56 -5.73 -6.34
C VAL A 403 -20.04 -6.78 -5.36
N GLY A 404 -19.12 -7.64 -5.81
CA GLY A 404 -18.45 -8.64 -4.99
C GLY A 404 -17.42 -8.01 -4.08
N SER A 405 -17.51 -8.21 -2.76
CA SER A 405 -16.64 -7.58 -1.77
C SER A 405 -15.69 -8.55 -1.08
N ARG A 406 -14.50 -8.05 -0.71
CA ARG A 406 -13.58 -8.73 0.22
C ARG A 406 -14.12 -8.72 1.65
N HIS A 407 -15.04 -7.81 1.95
CA HIS A 407 -15.56 -7.54 3.28
C HIS A 407 -17.01 -8.02 3.41
N PHE A 408 -17.37 -8.52 4.58
CA PHE A 408 -18.77 -8.62 4.98
C PHE A 408 -19.26 -7.25 5.46
N ILE A 409 -20.32 -6.69 4.85
CA ILE A 409 -20.85 -5.36 5.17
C ILE A 409 -22.07 -5.50 6.08
N TYR A 410 -22.01 -4.86 7.25
CA TYR A 410 -23.13 -4.86 8.20
C TYR A 410 -24.31 -4.01 7.70
N GLY A 411 -25.53 -4.39 8.08
CA GLY A 411 -26.76 -3.68 7.73
C GLY A 411 -27.21 -3.81 6.26
N LYS A 412 -26.38 -4.37 5.36
CA LYS A 412 -26.76 -4.69 3.98
C LYS A 412 -27.02 -6.18 3.79
N MET A 413 -28.01 -6.51 2.96
CA MET A 413 -28.27 -7.90 2.53
C MET A 413 -27.27 -8.30 1.44
N PRO A 414 -26.49 -9.39 1.61
CA PRO A 414 -25.66 -9.92 0.54
C PRO A 414 -26.38 -11.02 -0.26
N TRP A 415 -25.96 -11.18 -1.50
CA TRP A 415 -26.17 -12.38 -2.31
C TRP A 415 -24.91 -13.23 -2.30
N MET A 416 -25.05 -14.53 -2.05
CA MET A 416 -23.95 -15.48 -2.17
C MET A 416 -23.96 -16.09 -3.57
N ILE A 417 -22.90 -15.84 -4.34
CA ILE A 417 -22.74 -16.32 -5.71
C ILE A 417 -21.31 -16.85 -5.84
N ASP A 418 -21.15 -18.13 -6.22
CA ASP A 418 -19.84 -18.78 -6.38
C ASP A 418 -18.88 -18.59 -5.16
N GLY A 419 -19.43 -18.76 -3.96
CA GLY A 419 -18.70 -18.59 -2.69
C GLY A 419 -18.49 -17.14 -2.22
N ASP A 420 -18.80 -16.15 -3.06
CA ASP A 420 -18.55 -14.74 -2.79
C ASP A 420 -19.79 -13.95 -2.36
N TYR A 421 -19.60 -12.97 -1.48
CA TYR A 421 -20.63 -12.03 -1.05
C TYR A 421 -20.71 -10.82 -1.99
N TYR A 422 -21.85 -10.67 -2.65
CA TYR A 422 -22.19 -9.54 -3.52
C TYR A 422 -23.21 -8.62 -2.85
N TYR A 423 -22.97 -7.31 -2.89
CA TYR A 423 -23.83 -6.30 -2.29
C TYR A 423 -24.43 -5.35 -3.34
N PRO A 424 -25.70 -4.94 -3.20
CA PRO A 424 -26.29 -3.98 -4.13
C PRO A 424 -25.72 -2.56 -3.95
N VAL A 425 -25.60 -1.86 -5.08
CA VAL A 425 -25.25 -0.44 -5.12
C VAL A 425 -26.50 0.42 -4.94
N GLU A 426 -27.64 0.00 -5.48
CA GLU A 426 -28.93 0.66 -5.31
C GLU A 426 -29.53 0.43 -3.91
N GLU A 427 -30.45 1.31 -3.53
CA GLU A 427 -31.24 1.19 -2.31
C GLU A 427 -32.56 0.45 -2.57
N ASN A 428 -33.16 -0.11 -1.52
CA ASN A 428 -34.47 -0.79 -1.57
C ASN A 428 -34.54 -2.00 -2.54
N THR A 429 -33.40 -2.61 -2.84
CA THR A 429 -33.28 -3.84 -3.63
C THR A 429 -34.10 -4.99 -3.00
N PRO A 430 -34.98 -5.67 -3.76
CA PRO A 430 -35.79 -6.76 -3.23
C PRO A 430 -34.91 -7.98 -2.91
N SER A 431 -35.30 -8.77 -1.91
CA SER A 431 -34.52 -9.94 -1.45
C SER A 431 -34.53 -11.15 -2.40
N LEU A 432 -35.19 -11.07 -3.56
CA LEU A 432 -35.20 -12.08 -4.61
C LEU A 432 -34.91 -11.38 -5.94
N LEU A 433 -33.90 -11.85 -6.65
CA LEU A 433 -33.50 -11.36 -7.96
C LEU A 433 -33.24 -12.53 -8.90
N SER A 434 -33.52 -12.36 -10.19
CA SER A 434 -32.90 -13.18 -11.23
C SER A 434 -31.54 -12.54 -11.56
N ILE A 435 -30.44 -13.30 -11.48
CA ILE A 435 -29.06 -12.77 -11.54
C ILE A 435 -28.26 -13.47 -12.64
N CYS A 436 -27.53 -12.67 -13.41
CA CYS A 436 -26.48 -13.13 -14.30
C CYS A 436 -25.24 -13.52 -13.49
N GLU A 437 -24.76 -14.76 -13.60
CA GLU A 437 -23.54 -15.23 -12.92
C GLU A 437 -22.24 -14.91 -13.67
N ALA A 438 -22.31 -14.23 -14.83
CA ALA A 438 -21.17 -14.01 -15.72
C ALA A 438 -19.97 -13.37 -15.01
N ALA A 439 -18.83 -14.07 -15.04
CA ALA A 439 -17.54 -13.60 -14.56
C ALA A 439 -16.76 -12.92 -15.68
N TYR A 440 -16.06 -11.83 -15.36
CA TYR A 440 -15.07 -11.24 -16.26
C TYR A 440 -13.65 -11.78 -15.93
N PRO A 441 -12.75 -11.97 -16.91
CA PRO A 441 -11.41 -12.49 -16.63
C PRO A 441 -10.64 -11.68 -15.59
N GLN A 442 -10.04 -12.38 -14.61
CA GLN A 442 -9.22 -11.83 -13.53
C GLN A 442 -9.92 -10.80 -12.61
N GLU A 443 -11.25 -10.75 -12.59
CA GLU A 443 -12.04 -9.82 -11.77
C GLU A 443 -11.73 -9.87 -10.26
N GLN A 444 -11.58 -8.69 -9.64
CA GLN A 444 -11.17 -8.51 -8.24
C GLN A 444 -12.30 -8.02 -7.33
N LYS A 445 -12.22 -8.37 -6.05
CA LYS A 445 -13.22 -7.96 -5.06
C LYS A 445 -13.00 -6.53 -4.57
N LEU A 446 -14.09 -5.78 -4.41
CA LEU A 446 -14.13 -4.45 -3.79
C LEU A 446 -13.50 -4.50 -2.38
N SER A 447 -12.42 -3.73 -2.19
CA SER A 447 -11.74 -3.51 -0.90
C SER A 447 -12.27 -2.26 -0.21
N LEU A 448 -12.53 -2.35 1.09
CA LEU A 448 -12.94 -1.22 1.93
C LEU A 448 -11.76 -0.60 2.69
N PHE A 449 -10.52 -0.99 2.39
CA PHE A 449 -9.35 -0.25 2.88
C PHE A 449 -9.20 1.09 2.15
N ILE A 450 -8.79 2.12 2.89
CA ILE A 450 -8.38 3.42 2.35
C ILE A 450 -6.84 3.49 2.45
N PRO A 451 -6.08 3.02 1.44
CA PRO A 451 -4.61 3.01 1.49
C PRO A 451 -3.98 4.39 1.29
N THR A 452 -4.73 5.33 0.72
CA THR A 452 -4.31 6.69 0.37
C THR A 452 -5.40 7.68 0.75
N ALA A 453 -5.02 8.85 1.27
CA ALA A 453 -5.97 9.86 1.71
C ALA A 453 -6.67 10.50 0.48
N PRO A 454 -7.99 10.31 0.29
CA PRO A 454 -8.66 10.73 -0.94
C PRO A 454 -8.68 12.26 -1.07
N SER A 455 -8.37 12.77 -2.26
CA SER A 455 -8.28 14.19 -2.53
C SER A 455 -9.62 14.72 -3.05
N PHE A 456 -10.36 15.43 -2.19
CA PHE A 456 -11.59 16.13 -2.57
C PHE A 456 -11.40 17.64 -2.49
N THR A 457 -12.19 18.41 -3.26
CA THR A 457 -12.28 19.87 -3.11
C THR A 457 -12.49 20.23 -1.65
N LYS A 458 -11.66 21.14 -1.14
CA LYS A 458 -11.59 21.48 0.28
C LYS A 458 -12.64 22.53 0.62
N VAL A 459 -13.66 22.14 1.37
CA VAL A 459 -14.62 23.05 2.02
C VAL A 459 -14.38 22.93 3.51
N TRP A 460 -13.69 23.91 4.09
CA TRP A 460 -13.31 23.87 5.50
C TRP A 460 -14.51 24.08 6.41
N GLY A 461 -14.60 23.27 7.47
CA GLY A 461 -15.52 23.48 8.58
C GLY A 461 -15.00 24.54 9.56
N GLU A 462 -15.73 24.66 10.67
CA GLU A 462 -15.31 25.47 11.82
C GLU A 462 -13.97 25.01 12.39
N GLU A 463 -13.27 25.93 13.05
CA GLU A 463 -12.00 25.62 13.71
C GLU A 463 -12.24 25.05 15.11
N ARG A 464 -11.53 23.98 15.46
CA ARG A 464 -11.52 23.41 16.80
C ARG A 464 -10.14 23.54 17.42
N GLU A 465 -10.07 24.11 18.63
CA GLU A 465 -8.93 23.96 19.52
C GLU A 465 -9.05 22.64 20.29
N ILE A 466 -7.99 21.85 20.33
CA ILE A 466 -7.91 20.60 21.09
C ILE A 466 -6.61 20.64 21.91
N ALA A 467 -6.70 20.39 23.22
CA ALA A 467 -5.59 20.60 24.18
C ALA A 467 -5.52 19.51 25.26
N SER A 468 -4.31 19.08 25.64
CA SER A 468 -4.12 18.24 26.83
C SER A 468 -4.30 19.05 28.11
N LYS A 469 -5.06 18.51 29.07
CA LYS A 469 -5.26 19.12 30.40
C LYS A 469 -4.04 18.97 31.33
N ARG A 470 -3.19 17.95 31.12
CA ARG A 470 -1.92 17.75 31.86
C ARG A 470 -0.73 18.49 31.24
N TYR A 471 -0.73 18.65 29.90
CA TYR A 471 0.36 19.22 29.13
C TYR A 471 -0.17 20.34 28.21
N PRO A 472 -0.39 21.57 28.71
CA PRO A 472 -0.97 22.67 27.92
C PRO A 472 -0.13 23.11 26.70
N ASP A 473 1.12 22.64 26.62
CA ASP A 473 2.00 22.73 25.45
C ASP A 473 1.60 21.77 24.31
N ILE A 474 0.91 20.67 24.62
CA ILE A 474 0.32 19.74 23.65
C ILE A 474 -1.07 20.26 23.28
N LYS A 475 -1.10 21.21 22.35
CA LYS A 475 -2.31 21.88 21.84
C LYS A 475 -2.26 22.06 20.33
N VAL A 476 -3.40 21.93 19.66
CA VAL A 476 -3.55 22.07 18.21
C VAL A 476 -4.82 22.86 17.86
N HIS A 477 -4.82 23.49 16.68
CA HIS A 477 -6.02 24.03 16.03
C HIS A 477 -6.23 23.25 14.73
N VAL A 478 -7.47 22.88 14.42
CA VAL A 478 -7.78 22.08 13.23
C VAL A 478 -9.08 22.52 12.57
N LYS A 479 -9.04 22.61 11.23
CA LYS A 479 -10.20 22.66 10.33
C LYS A 479 -10.23 21.41 9.46
N THR A 480 -11.40 20.81 9.34
CA THR A 480 -11.66 19.56 8.61
C THR A 480 -12.37 19.82 7.28
N ASN A 481 -12.15 18.97 6.27
CA ASN A 481 -12.84 19.09 4.99
C ASN A 481 -14.26 18.50 5.10
N GLN A 482 -15.28 19.34 5.03
CA GLN A 482 -16.70 18.93 5.08
C GLN A 482 -17.11 18.05 3.90
N ASN A 483 -16.39 18.09 2.78
CA ASN A 483 -16.61 17.15 1.67
C ASN A 483 -16.03 15.75 1.95
N LEU A 484 -14.99 15.64 2.78
CA LEU A 484 -14.48 14.35 3.25
C LEU A 484 -15.42 13.75 4.31
N MET A 485 -15.98 14.57 5.21
CA MET A 485 -16.96 14.10 6.20
C MET A 485 -18.19 13.46 5.52
N LYS A 486 -18.74 14.14 4.49
CA LYS A 486 -19.83 13.58 3.65
C LYS A 486 -19.46 12.26 2.97
N PHE A 487 -18.19 12.04 2.64
CA PHE A 487 -17.73 10.76 2.08
C PHE A 487 -17.68 9.67 3.16
N TYR A 488 -17.14 9.97 4.35
CA TYR A 488 -17.13 9.06 5.47
C TYR A 488 -18.55 8.71 5.99
N ASP A 489 -19.52 9.63 5.91
CA ASP A 489 -20.94 9.36 6.15
C ASP A 489 -21.53 8.28 5.20
N THR A 490 -20.90 8.03 4.03
CA THR A 490 -21.30 6.93 3.12
C THR A 490 -20.55 5.62 3.37
N TYR A 491 -19.60 5.58 4.31
CA TYR A 491 -18.67 4.46 4.42
C TYR A 491 -19.29 3.25 5.16
N PRO A 492 -19.34 2.06 4.53
CA PRO A 492 -19.94 0.88 5.15
C PRO A 492 -19.07 0.31 6.27
N SER A 493 -19.65 0.20 7.48
CA SER A 493 -19.09 -0.63 8.55
C SER A 493 -19.05 -2.10 8.12
N SER A 494 -17.93 -2.78 8.35
CA SER A 494 -17.65 -4.10 7.77
C SER A 494 -16.72 -4.95 8.65
N ARG A 495 -16.51 -6.22 8.24
CA ARG A 495 -15.44 -7.11 8.73
C ARG A 495 -14.84 -7.92 7.57
N ILE A 496 -13.70 -8.57 7.75
CA ILE A 496 -13.04 -9.43 6.75
C ILE A 496 -13.11 -10.89 7.22
N GLY A 497 -13.64 -11.78 6.37
CA GLY A 497 -13.86 -13.17 6.73
C GLY A 497 -14.79 -13.30 7.94
N ASP A 498 -14.45 -14.21 8.86
CA ASP A 498 -15.18 -14.39 10.11
C ASP A 498 -14.61 -13.64 11.33
N ASP A 499 -13.46 -12.98 11.18
CA ASP A 499 -12.85 -12.22 12.26
C ASP A 499 -13.57 -10.88 12.47
N PHE A 500 -14.38 -10.80 13.54
CA PHE A 500 -15.07 -9.60 13.97
C PHE A 500 -14.13 -8.41 14.25
N THR A 501 -12.91 -8.66 14.76
CA THR A 501 -11.98 -7.61 15.21
C THR A 501 -11.42 -6.76 14.07
N THR A 502 -11.42 -7.31 12.84
CA THR A 502 -11.04 -6.58 11.62
C THR A 502 -11.89 -5.33 11.35
N ARG A 503 -13.05 -5.18 12.02
CA ARG A 503 -13.93 -4.00 11.90
C ARG A 503 -13.24 -2.67 12.18
N TRP A 504 -12.28 -2.64 13.11
CA TRP A 504 -11.55 -1.42 13.48
C TRP A 504 -10.24 -1.22 12.69
N VAL A 505 -9.64 -2.30 12.16
CA VAL A 505 -8.35 -2.27 11.42
C VAL A 505 -8.43 -1.35 10.20
N MET A 506 -9.58 -1.34 9.52
CA MET A 506 -9.86 -0.45 8.39
C MET A 506 -9.69 1.04 8.76
N TYR A 507 -10.32 1.47 9.84
CA TYR A 507 -10.25 2.86 10.34
C TYR A 507 -8.86 3.20 10.90
N ALA A 508 -8.24 2.26 11.62
CA ALA A 508 -6.91 2.43 12.19
C ALA A 508 -5.81 2.53 11.12
N ASN A 509 -5.90 1.79 10.02
CA ASN A 509 -4.89 1.80 8.96
C ASN A 509 -5.09 2.93 7.95
N THR A 510 -6.27 3.57 7.88
CA THR A 510 -6.49 4.78 7.06
C THR A 510 -5.48 5.88 7.43
N PRO A 511 -4.74 6.43 6.45
CA PRO A 511 -3.76 7.49 6.69
C PRO A 511 -4.45 8.86 6.82
N LEU A 512 -3.97 9.67 7.77
CA LEU A 512 -4.49 11.02 8.00
C LEU A 512 -4.25 11.93 6.78
N GLN A 513 -5.21 12.77 6.41
CA GLN A 513 -5.09 13.77 5.32
C GLN A 513 -3.89 14.70 5.53
N ASP A 514 -3.11 14.96 4.48
CA ASP A 514 -1.90 15.76 4.58
C ASP A 514 -2.14 17.23 4.98
N ASP A 515 -3.31 17.80 4.68
CA ASP A 515 -3.68 19.15 5.17
C ASP A 515 -3.91 19.16 6.70
N ILE A 516 -4.39 18.04 7.26
CA ILE A 516 -4.56 17.88 8.71
C ILE A 516 -3.18 17.68 9.33
N LYS A 517 -2.32 16.81 8.75
CA LYS A 517 -0.92 16.68 9.17
C LYS A 517 -0.19 18.03 9.18
N GLN A 518 -0.37 18.86 8.14
CA GLN A 518 0.22 20.20 8.05
C GLN A 518 -0.28 21.17 9.12
N GLN A 519 -1.57 21.09 9.51
CA GLN A 519 -2.12 21.89 10.59
C GLN A 519 -1.60 21.43 11.97
N ILE A 520 -1.68 20.14 12.29
CA ILE A 520 -1.53 19.66 13.67
C ILE A 520 -0.16 19.06 14.01
N TYR A 521 0.61 18.54 13.05
CA TYR A 521 1.90 17.90 13.36
C TYR A 521 3.05 18.87 13.69
N PRO A 522 3.13 20.12 13.17
CA PRO A 522 4.21 21.03 13.57
C PRO A 522 4.20 21.35 15.07
N ASP A 523 3.04 21.69 15.63
CA ASP A 523 2.90 22.00 17.05
C ASP A 523 3.10 20.77 17.94
N LEU A 524 2.53 19.62 17.56
CA LEU A 524 2.75 18.36 18.29
C LEU A 524 4.23 17.96 18.27
N LYS A 525 4.92 17.99 17.12
CA LYS A 525 6.35 17.64 17.03
C LYS A 525 7.23 18.55 17.90
N LYS A 526 6.92 19.84 17.94
CA LYS A 526 7.59 20.84 18.79
C LYS A 526 7.37 20.58 20.29
N ALA A 527 6.15 20.27 20.72
CA ALA A 527 5.84 19.95 22.11
C ALA A 527 6.31 18.54 22.55
N LEU A 528 6.72 17.70 21.59
CA LEU A 528 7.35 16.40 21.79
C LEU A 528 8.88 16.43 21.63
N GLU A 529 9.48 17.58 21.33
CA GLU A 529 10.92 17.72 21.09
C GLU A 529 11.75 17.46 22.36
N GLY A 530 12.88 16.76 22.19
CA GLY A 530 13.79 16.42 23.29
C GLY A 530 13.25 15.41 24.32
N LYS A 531 12.07 14.81 24.08
CA LYS A 531 11.47 13.79 24.96
C LYS A 531 11.91 12.37 24.60
N SER A 532 11.90 11.50 25.60
CA SER A 532 11.99 10.04 25.40
C SER A 532 10.73 9.51 24.72
N ASP A 533 10.82 8.36 24.04
CA ASP A 533 9.66 7.76 23.37
C ASP A 533 8.48 7.46 24.34
N PRO A 534 8.70 6.96 25.57
CA PRO A 534 7.65 6.82 26.57
C PRO A 534 7.02 8.15 27.02
N GLU A 535 7.81 9.21 27.21
CA GLU A 535 7.27 10.55 27.52
C GLU A 535 6.40 11.10 26.38
N LYS A 536 6.76 10.84 25.12
CA LYS A 536 5.95 11.26 23.97
C LYS A 536 4.60 10.56 23.95
N VAL A 537 4.60 9.25 24.21
CA VAL A 537 3.37 8.46 24.23
C VAL A 537 2.47 8.83 25.42
N GLU A 538 3.02 9.05 26.62
CA GLU A 538 2.25 9.58 27.78
C GLU A 538 1.60 10.94 27.47
N ARG A 539 2.31 11.82 26.73
CA ARG A 539 1.81 13.14 26.31
C ARG A 539 0.68 13.05 25.27
N LEU A 540 0.86 12.24 24.22
CA LEU A 540 -0.18 11.98 23.22
C LEU A 540 -1.38 11.26 23.82
N LEU A 541 -1.16 10.35 24.78
CA LEU A 541 -2.21 9.62 25.48
C LEU A 541 -3.09 10.59 26.28
N ASN A 542 -2.49 11.49 27.06
CA ASN A 542 -3.26 12.46 27.82
C ASN A 542 -3.95 13.51 26.94
N PHE A 543 -3.38 13.88 25.79
CA PHE A 543 -4.04 14.72 24.79
C PHE A 543 -5.34 14.09 24.29
N VAL A 544 -5.32 12.83 23.85
CA VAL A 544 -6.54 12.13 23.40
C VAL A 544 -7.52 11.88 24.55
N GLN A 545 -7.04 11.48 25.74
CA GLN A 545 -7.87 11.30 26.94
C GLN A 545 -8.66 12.57 27.31
N THR A 546 -8.02 13.75 27.25
CA THR A 546 -8.51 14.95 27.96
C THR A 546 -8.91 16.13 27.07
N GLY A 547 -8.41 16.19 25.82
CA GLY A 547 -8.75 17.22 24.83
C GLY A 547 -10.00 16.92 24.01
N LEU A 548 -10.38 15.64 23.90
CA LEU A 548 -11.66 15.21 23.34
C LEU A 548 -12.68 15.00 24.46
N GLU A 549 -13.93 15.38 24.23
CA GLU A 549 -15.05 15.04 25.12
C GLU A 549 -15.54 13.61 24.84
N TYR A 550 -16.07 12.92 25.86
CA TYR A 550 -16.54 11.55 25.71
C TYR A 550 -18.06 11.53 25.69
N GLY A 551 -18.63 10.85 24.70
CA GLY A 551 -20.05 10.58 24.57
C GLY A 551 -20.27 9.41 23.63
N TYR A 552 -21.46 8.82 23.67
CA TYR A 552 -21.78 7.59 22.95
C TYR A 552 -22.44 7.86 21.60
N ASP A 553 -22.10 7.04 20.61
CA ASP A 553 -22.69 7.09 19.27
C ASP A 553 -24.20 6.80 19.23
N ASP A 554 -24.76 6.08 20.20
CA ASP A 554 -26.21 5.84 20.26
C ASP A 554 -27.01 7.11 20.56
N VAL A 555 -26.43 8.05 21.33
CA VAL A 555 -27.00 9.37 21.64
C VAL A 555 -26.95 10.32 20.43
N VAL A 556 -25.96 10.18 19.53
CA VAL A 556 -25.71 11.11 18.42
C VAL A 556 -26.25 10.59 17.08
N TRP A 557 -26.02 9.31 16.77
CA TRP A 557 -26.30 8.67 15.48
C TRP A 557 -27.36 7.56 15.55
N GLY A 558 -27.81 7.18 16.74
CA GLY A 558 -28.74 6.07 16.95
C GLY A 558 -28.10 4.68 16.93
N GLY A 559 -26.76 4.60 16.92
CA GLY A 559 -25.99 3.38 17.15
C GLY A 559 -24.53 3.50 16.68
N ASP A 560 -23.66 2.69 17.31
CA ASP A 560 -22.23 2.42 17.00
C ASP A 560 -21.83 2.76 15.56
N ARG A 561 -20.87 3.69 15.40
CA ARG A 561 -20.33 4.24 14.15
C ARG A 561 -18.87 4.73 14.34
N ALA A 562 -17.98 3.83 14.77
CA ALA A 562 -16.53 4.01 14.81
C ALA A 562 -15.96 4.97 13.74
N PHE A 563 -15.19 5.98 14.17
CA PHE A 563 -14.69 7.07 13.31
C PHE A 563 -13.34 6.80 12.63
N PHE A 564 -13.16 7.42 11.46
CA PHE A 564 -11.83 7.73 10.91
C PHE A 564 -11.18 8.88 11.69
N ALA A 565 -9.84 8.98 11.67
CA ALA A 565 -9.11 9.93 12.50
C ALA A 565 -9.45 11.43 12.26
N GLU A 566 -9.89 11.84 11.06
CA GLU A 566 -10.40 13.21 10.86
C GLU A 566 -11.81 13.44 11.42
N GLU A 567 -12.63 12.40 11.56
CA GLU A 567 -13.96 12.50 12.15
C GLU A 567 -13.87 12.74 13.67
N SER A 568 -12.95 12.06 14.36
CA SER A 568 -12.65 12.34 15.77
C SER A 568 -12.14 13.78 15.99
N LEU A 569 -11.43 14.34 15.00
CA LEU A 569 -11.00 15.74 14.99
C LEU A 569 -12.12 16.71 14.56
N ASN A 570 -13.17 16.23 13.90
CA ASN A 570 -14.34 17.01 13.45
C ASN A 570 -15.45 17.10 14.51
N TYR A 571 -15.88 15.95 15.03
CA TYR A 571 -17.09 15.83 15.85
C TYR A 571 -16.84 16.13 17.34
N PRO A 572 -17.84 16.66 18.07
CA PRO A 572 -17.66 17.13 19.45
C PRO A 572 -17.31 16.02 20.44
N LEU A 573 -17.85 14.82 20.23
CA LEU A 573 -17.78 13.66 21.12
C LEU A 573 -17.02 12.53 20.43
N CYS A 574 -16.24 11.75 21.19
CA CYS A 574 -15.54 10.56 20.71
C CYS A 574 -15.51 9.47 21.79
N ASP A 575 -15.80 8.22 21.44
CA ASP A 575 -15.85 7.08 22.37
C ASP A 575 -14.55 6.24 22.38
N CYS A 576 -14.60 4.93 22.68
CA CYS A 576 -13.40 4.14 22.98
C CYS A 576 -12.61 3.72 21.73
N GLU A 577 -13.30 3.36 20.65
CA GLU A 577 -12.67 3.06 19.36
C GLU A 577 -12.04 4.31 18.74
N ASP A 578 -12.78 5.41 18.64
CA ASP A 578 -12.32 6.68 18.05
C ASP A 578 -10.99 7.14 18.67
N ARG A 579 -10.94 7.12 20.01
CA ARG A 579 -9.78 7.52 20.79
C ARG A 579 -8.61 6.58 20.57
N SER A 580 -8.85 5.28 20.49
CA SER A 580 -7.81 4.28 20.23
C SER A 580 -7.28 4.35 18.79
N ILE A 581 -8.15 4.61 17.81
CA ILE A 581 -7.82 4.83 16.39
C ILE A 581 -6.97 6.10 16.24
N LEU A 582 -7.43 7.24 16.74
CA LEU A 582 -6.70 8.52 16.67
C LEU A 582 -5.36 8.44 17.41
N PHE A 583 -5.33 7.88 18.63
CA PHE A 583 -4.11 7.75 19.41
C PHE A 583 -3.06 6.89 18.70
N THR A 584 -3.42 5.71 18.20
CA THR A 584 -2.46 4.84 17.49
C THR A 584 -2.00 5.41 16.16
N ARG A 585 -2.85 6.19 15.46
CA ARG A 585 -2.44 6.99 14.29
C ARG A 585 -1.40 8.04 14.69
N LEU A 586 -1.65 8.82 15.74
CA LEU A 586 -0.70 9.83 16.23
C LEU A 586 0.63 9.22 16.71
N VAL A 587 0.63 8.08 17.40
CA VAL A 587 1.86 7.42 17.87
C VAL A 587 2.69 6.87 16.69
N ARG A 588 2.07 6.25 15.68
CA ARG A 588 2.75 5.82 14.44
C ARG A 588 3.37 7.02 13.71
N ASP A 589 2.57 8.03 13.36
CA ASP A 589 2.99 9.16 12.52
C ASP A 589 3.96 10.16 13.22
N LEU A 590 3.97 10.23 14.57
CA LEU A 590 4.79 11.19 15.32
C LEU A 590 5.96 10.58 16.10
N VAL A 591 5.88 9.30 16.50
CA VAL A 591 6.89 8.63 17.33
C VAL A 591 7.57 7.47 16.60
N GLY A 592 6.93 6.88 15.58
CA GLY A 592 7.48 5.75 14.84
C GLY A 592 7.59 4.48 15.69
N LEU A 593 6.53 4.17 16.45
CA LEU A 593 6.40 2.93 17.22
C LEU A 593 5.27 2.06 16.64
N LYS A 594 5.48 0.74 16.60
CA LYS A 594 4.41 -0.21 16.28
C LYS A 594 3.30 -0.10 17.32
N CYS A 595 2.06 -0.16 16.87
CA CYS A 595 0.88 -0.11 17.70
C CYS A 595 0.01 -1.36 17.50
N ALA A 596 -0.90 -1.60 18.44
CA ALA A 596 -1.96 -2.59 18.37
C ALA A 596 -3.24 -1.96 18.95
N LEU A 597 -4.40 -2.46 18.55
CA LEU A 597 -5.62 -2.26 19.32
C LEU A 597 -5.78 -3.43 20.31
N ILE A 598 -6.47 -3.20 21.42
CA ILE A 598 -6.92 -4.27 22.32
C ILE A 598 -8.43 -4.19 22.40
N TYR A 599 -9.11 -5.24 21.95
CA TYR A 599 -10.51 -5.45 22.25
C TYR A 599 -10.64 -6.21 23.57
N TYR A 600 -11.39 -5.63 24.49
CA TYR A 600 -12.07 -6.33 25.57
C TYR A 600 -13.57 -6.33 25.23
N PRO A 601 -14.37 -7.31 25.67
CA PRO A 601 -15.81 -7.26 25.50
C PRO A 601 -16.40 -5.93 26.01
N GLY A 602 -16.99 -5.12 25.11
CA GLY A 602 -17.56 -3.81 25.44
C GLY A 602 -16.58 -2.62 25.53
N HIS A 603 -15.29 -2.78 25.19
CA HIS A 603 -14.30 -1.69 25.29
C HIS A 603 -13.09 -1.89 24.36
N LEU A 604 -12.85 -0.93 23.45
CA LEU A 604 -11.63 -0.87 22.65
C LEU A 604 -10.59 0.06 23.29
N ALA A 605 -9.42 -0.49 23.57
CA ALA A 605 -8.23 0.25 23.99
C ALA A 605 -7.11 0.10 22.96
N SER A 606 -5.91 0.60 23.28
CA SER A 606 -4.72 0.40 22.45
C SER A 606 -3.52 -0.12 23.23
N ALA A 607 -2.47 -0.52 22.51
CA ALA A 607 -1.17 -0.80 23.07
C ALA A 607 -0.03 -0.41 22.13
N VAL A 608 1.15 -0.16 22.68
CA VAL A 608 2.32 0.33 21.96
C VAL A 608 3.52 -0.58 22.25
N HIS A 609 4.26 -0.96 21.20
CA HIS A 609 5.52 -1.67 21.35
C HIS A 609 6.66 -0.67 21.58
N PHE A 610 7.23 -0.68 22.78
CA PHE A 610 8.33 0.20 23.16
C PHE A 610 9.70 -0.47 22.95
N LYS A 611 10.68 0.34 22.55
CA LYS A 611 12.09 -0.05 22.35
C LYS A 611 12.82 -0.34 23.69
N GLU A 612 12.19 -0.02 24.81
CA GLU A 612 12.70 -0.18 26.18
C GLU A 612 11.59 -0.68 27.12
N ASP A 613 11.93 -1.34 28.23
CA ASP A 613 10.93 -1.84 29.17
C ASP A 613 10.40 -0.72 30.08
N VAL A 614 9.24 -0.17 29.70
CA VAL A 614 8.50 0.87 30.45
C VAL A 614 7.68 0.31 31.63
N GLY A 615 7.69 -1.01 31.85
CA GLY A 615 6.86 -1.70 32.82
C GLY A 615 5.38 -1.77 32.43
N GLY A 616 4.50 -1.71 33.42
CA GLY A 616 3.05 -1.75 33.23
C GLY A 616 2.46 -3.14 32.91
N VAL A 617 1.18 -3.15 32.53
CA VAL A 617 0.51 -4.29 31.93
C VAL A 617 0.83 -4.34 30.44
N ARG A 618 1.10 -5.54 29.93
CA ARG A 618 1.48 -5.78 28.54
C ARG A 618 1.03 -7.15 28.07
N TYR A 619 0.78 -7.25 26.77
CA TYR A 619 0.42 -8.46 26.06
C TYR A 619 1.46 -8.79 24.98
N MET A 620 1.41 -9.99 24.42
CA MET A 620 2.33 -10.45 23.39
C MET A 620 1.61 -10.57 22.05
N MET A 621 2.22 -10.05 20.99
CA MET A 621 1.80 -10.26 19.59
C MET A 621 3.06 -10.51 18.78
N ASP A 622 3.11 -11.58 17.99
CA ASP A 622 4.27 -12.01 17.20
C ASP A 622 5.60 -12.09 17.99
N ASN A 623 5.51 -12.48 19.27
CA ASN A 623 6.58 -12.49 20.27
C ASN A 623 7.15 -11.10 20.68
N GLU A 624 6.58 -10.00 20.20
CA GLU A 624 6.87 -8.65 20.67
C GLU A 624 5.93 -8.23 21.81
N PRO A 625 6.43 -7.54 22.87
CA PRO A 625 5.60 -7.03 23.95
C PRO A 625 4.94 -5.68 23.59
N TYR A 626 3.63 -5.62 23.68
CA TYR A 626 2.82 -4.41 23.50
C TYR A 626 2.24 -3.96 24.85
N VAL A 627 2.57 -2.75 25.29
CA VAL A 627 2.19 -2.17 26.60
C VAL A 627 0.89 -1.39 26.47
N VAL A 628 -0.04 -1.59 27.41
CA VAL A 628 -1.39 -1.00 27.38
C VAL A 628 -1.33 0.53 27.42
N CYS A 629 -2.06 1.18 26.51
CA CYS A 629 -2.24 2.62 26.42
C CYS A 629 -3.73 2.93 26.24
N ASP A 630 -4.45 3.04 27.35
CA ASP A 630 -5.90 3.22 27.35
C ASP A 630 -6.27 4.71 27.27
N ALA A 631 -6.83 5.13 26.12
CA ALA A 631 -7.19 6.51 25.82
C ALA A 631 -8.57 6.91 26.42
N THR A 632 -9.25 5.96 27.06
CA THR A 632 -10.55 6.11 27.75
C THR A 632 -10.43 5.94 29.27
N TYR A 633 -9.35 5.34 29.78
CA TYR A 633 -8.97 5.39 31.19
C TYR A 633 -8.39 6.78 31.53
N ILE A 634 -9.27 7.77 31.68
CA ILE A 634 -8.91 9.20 31.75
C ILE A 634 -7.90 9.48 32.86
N ASN A 635 -6.81 10.17 32.53
CA ASN A 635 -5.64 10.46 33.39
C ASN A 635 -4.75 9.26 33.76
N ALA A 636 -5.06 8.03 33.33
CA ALA A 636 -4.15 6.91 33.52
C ALA A 636 -2.92 7.04 32.61
N SER A 637 -1.80 6.48 33.07
CA SER A 637 -0.51 6.51 32.37
C SER A 637 -0.30 5.30 31.47
N VAL A 638 0.70 5.38 30.59
CA VAL A 638 1.23 4.23 29.85
C VAL A 638 1.47 3.04 30.80
N GLY A 639 0.96 1.87 30.41
CA GLY A 639 1.06 0.63 31.18
C GLY A 639 -0.05 0.42 32.23
N MET A 640 -1.03 1.32 32.33
CA MET A 640 -2.22 1.12 33.17
C MET A 640 -3.38 0.52 32.36
N GLN A 641 -4.00 -0.53 32.91
CA GLN A 641 -5.19 -1.17 32.35
C GLN A 641 -6.42 -0.77 33.16
N MET A 642 -7.53 -0.47 32.49
CA MET A 642 -8.77 -0.06 33.14
C MET A 642 -9.35 -1.20 34.00
N PRO A 643 -9.82 -0.95 35.24
CA PRO A 643 -10.40 -1.98 36.10
C PRO A 643 -11.62 -2.66 35.44
N GLY A 644 -11.66 -3.99 35.49
CA GLY A 644 -12.71 -4.81 34.87
C GLY A 644 -12.29 -5.42 33.53
N CYS A 645 -11.60 -4.65 32.69
CA CYS A 645 -11.02 -5.15 31.44
C CYS A 645 -10.00 -6.27 31.75
N THR A 646 -10.30 -7.50 31.34
CA THR A 646 -9.52 -8.70 31.71
C THR A 646 -9.34 -9.71 30.57
N ASP A 647 -10.34 -9.88 29.70
CA ASP A 647 -10.26 -10.75 28.52
C ASP A 647 -9.79 -9.97 27.28
N ALA A 648 -8.47 -9.85 27.11
CA ALA A 648 -7.85 -9.08 26.02
C ALA A 648 -7.65 -9.87 24.72
N THR A 649 -8.13 -9.34 23.60
CA THR A 649 -7.75 -9.75 22.24
C THR A 649 -6.93 -8.65 21.58
N LEU A 650 -5.72 -8.95 21.12
CA LEU A 650 -4.89 -7.99 20.39
C LEU A 650 -5.22 -8.02 18.90
N ILE A 651 -5.24 -6.84 18.30
CA ILE A 651 -5.55 -6.64 16.89
C ILE A 651 -4.36 -5.93 16.25
N ALA A 652 -3.77 -6.56 15.24
CA ALA A 652 -2.69 -5.98 14.46
C ALA A 652 -3.19 -4.81 13.60
N ILE A 653 -2.41 -3.74 13.56
CA ILE A 653 -2.61 -2.54 12.73
C ILE A 653 -1.27 -2.11 12.13
N GLU A 654 -1.32 -1.43 10.99
CA GLU A 654 -0.15 -1.12 10.13
C GLU A 654 0.11 0.40 10.12
#